data_AF-A0A8J1Z011-F1
#
_entry.id   AF-A0A8J1Z011-F1
#
_cell.length_a   1.000
_cell.length_b   1.000
_cell.length_c   1.000
_cell.angle_alpha   90.00
_cell.angle_beta   90.00
_cell.angle_gamma   90.00
#
_symmetry.space_group_name_H-M   'P 1'
#
loop_
_entity.id
_entity.type
_entity.pdbx_description
1 polymer ?
#
loop_
_entity_poly.entity_id
_entity_poly.type
_entity_poly.pdbx_seq_one_letter_code
_entity_poly.pdbx_strand_id
1 'polypeptide(L)'
;MVLMVLSGRAAGAVASSSYARTRVQHLLGSKRGGSIRFHLSTSKPSISSGAFRYATRRPQLHHVRFFSADTAAVKPRKSKFTVVARSAFGVGLGVGAGLLYCSKKNADVEAKNDSIRANTIEERLPSREEIISRLRSGEEFDLLVVGGGATGAGVALDAATRGLKVACVEQEDFASGTSSKSTKLLWAGSRYLVLAMTKLFHPYAVTDPLKAERSYMLQMNPHLTYWVPVAVPIKHWIIWPPPFGYAPAALGPCTGLYAFFFKFYDSLGLFASPNSYTMWPETIKFTFPQLHAEALKYCSVFYEGGHNDARTNLAIAFTGMLKGAAIANYVKVDEILFDHKGHATGAICSDVAEGGAPMKIQAKKIVYCGGPFTDGLRRLSEVETFLVHRSMVNGAGGTHIVIPAHYCPRDIGMCDMQTKRGSYLFFLPWQGHTLVGTTDQGGSSTKKPAEKFSLEADIEYLVSECSKYLRPELQVRRSDISVSLSVFLCVLLFLIFAWYGVRPLAVDPNAADSTSASRDHVVSYNPENAVTFVSGGKWTTWREMAEDAVDKVLQKDEKLKEKAGPSQTLQTPLIGAGRNGDFAPTGYTRSLPSKISREYGLDPEVAHHLVNTYGTRASDVLACAPADSKKFSRLSPVEGAPMLECEVVYAAQHEHVCSPIDILARRTRLAFVDSEAAHNAAPRVIELLGDIRNWSPARRARELQACRETL
;
A
#
# COMPACT_ATOMS: atom_id res chain seq x y z
N MET A 1 -37.46 31.72 66.77
CA MET A 1 -36.25 31.10 67.35
C MET A 1 -36.58 29.63 67.55
N VAL A 2 -35.80 28.72 66.99
CA VAL A 2 -34.61 28.17 67.68
C VAL A 2 -35.16 27.48 68.94
N LEU A 3 -34.91 26.20 69.12
CA LEU A 3 -33.55 25.74 68.99
C LEU A 3 -33.50 24.53 68.05
N MET A 4 -33.92 24.73 66.81
CA MET A 4 -34.85 23.80 66.14
C MET A 4 -34.48 23.61 64.66
N VAL A 5 -34.58 22.45 64.01
CA VAL A 5 -35.12 21.13 64.39
C VAL A 5 -34.83 20.15 63.23
N LEU A 6 -34.47 18.91 63.58
CA LEU A 6 -34.94 17.61 63.06
C LEU A 6 -34.82 17.29 61.54
N SER A 7 -34.18 16.17 61.20
CA SER A 7 -34.79 14.84 60.92
C SER A 7 -35.52 14.81 59.57
N GLY A 8 -35.36 13.83 58.69
CA GLY A 8 -35.59 12.39 58.84
C GLY A 8 -35.83 11.86 57.41
N ARG A 9 -35.24 10.74 56.99
CA ARG A 9 -35.85 9.40 56.97
C ARG A 9 -37.24 9.28 56.32
N ALA A 10 -37.33 8.24 55.47
CA ALA A 10 -38.50 7.43 55.09
C ALA A 10 -39.41 8.04 53.99
N ALA A 11 -39.56 7.42 52.81
CA ALA A 11 -40.28 6.17 52.47
C ALA A 11 -41.78 6.38 52.23
N GLY A 12 -42.32 5.67 51.21
CA GLY A 12 -43.76 5.56 50.90
C GLY A 12 -44.12 6.27 49.60
N ALA A 13 -44.27 5.63 48.43
CA ALA A 13 -45.19 4.56 48.02
C ALA A 13 -46.58 5.05 47.56
N VAL A 14 -47.00 4.42 46.45
CA VAL A 14 -48.38 4.10 46.00
C VAL A 14 -49.20 5.15 45.23
N ALA A 15 -49.86 4.60 44.19
CA ALA A 15 -51.21 4.90 43.68
C ALA A 15 -51.29 5.95 42.55
N SER A 16 -51.55 5.60 41.28
CA SER A 16 -52.72 4.95 40.63
C SER A 16 -53.69 5.96 40.01
N SER A 17 -53.93 5.81 38.70
CA SER A 17 -55.22 5.88 37.97
C SER A 17 -54.88 6.09 36.49
N SER A 18 -55.16 5.22 35.51
CA SER A 18 -56.38 4.52 35.08
C SER A 18 -57.52 5.46 34.67
N TYR A 19 -57.75 5.61 33.36
CA TYR A 19 -59.04 5.72 32.63
C TYR A 19 -58.67 5.96 31.15
N ALA A 20 -58.76 5.05 30.17
CA ALA A 20 -59.83 4.17 29.69
C ALA A 20 -60.97 4.87 28.90
N ARG A 21 -61.08 4.43 27.63
CA ARG A 21 -62.25 4.31 26.71
C ARG A 21 -62.29 5.25 25.50
N THR A 22 -62.07 4.76 24.28
CA THR A 22 -62.92 3.94 23.37
C THR A 22 -64.00 4.77 22.64
N ARG A 23 -63.90 4.84 21.30
CA ARG A 23 -65.05 4.60 20.40
C ARG A 23 -64.62 4.33 18.95
N VAL A 24 -65.17 3.23 18.44
CA VAL A 24 -65.21 2.75 17.06
C VAL A 24 -66.59 3.10 16.49
N GLN A 25 -66.72 3.50 15.21
CA GLN A 25 -67.74 2.94 14.31
C GLN A 25 -67.60 3.39 12.83
N HIS A 26 -68.00 2.44 11.99
CA HIS A 26 -67.99 2.32 10.52
C HIS A 26 -69.01 3.19 9.76
N LEU A 27 -68.80 3.35 8.44
CA LEU A 27 -69.76 3.16 7.31
C LEU A 27 -69.02 3.46 5.96
N LEU A 28 -68.66 2.46 5.15
CA LEU A 28 -69.34 1.89 3.95
C LEU A 28 -69.74 2.90 2.85
N GLY A 29 -69.30 2.68 1.58
CA GLY A 29 -69.95 3.30 0.41
C GLY A 29 -69.21 3.37 -0.95
N SER A 30 -69.05 2.23 -1.64
CA SER A 30 -69.11 1.98 -3.10
C SER A 30 -68.44 2.84 -4.20
N LYS A 31 -67.66 2.13 -5.05
CA LYS A 31 -67.66 2.02 -6.55
C LYS A 31 -67.68 3.27 -7.46
N ARG A 32 -66.65 3.36 -8.32
CA ARG A 32 -66.61 3.53 -9.81
C ARG A 32 -65.17 3.97 -10.16
N GLY A 33 -64.38 3.31 -11.02
CA GLY A 33 -64.63 3.05 -12.44
C GLY A 33 -64.07 4.22 -13.27
N GLY A 34 -62.87 4.08 -13.85
CA GLY A 34 -62.31 5.12 -14.74
C GLY A 34 -60.86 4.88 -15.15
N SER A 35 -60.65 4.21 -16.28
CA SER A 35 -59.39 4.20 -17.02
C SER A 35 -59.19 5.53 -17.74
N ILE A 36 -57.98 6.09 -17.76
CA ILE A 36 -57.59 7.08 -18.78
C ILE A 36 -56.17 6.78 -19.27
N ARG A 37 -56.07 6.44 -20.57
CA ARG A 37 -54.84 6.40 -21.37
C ARG A 37 -54.60 7.77 -22.02
N PHE A 38 -53.31 8.10 -22.13
CA PHE A 38 -52.60 8.97 -23.08
C PHE A 38 -53.39 9.93 -23.99
N HIS A 39 -52.98 11.20 -23.97
CA HIS A 39 -52.93 12.06 -25.17
C HIS A 39 -51.67 12.92 -25.21
N LEU A 40 -50.83 12.62 -26.22
CA LEU A 40 -49.84 13.52 -26.80
C LEU A 40 -50.57 14.56 -27.64
N SER A 41 -50.30 15.84 -27.41
CA SER A 41 -50.73 16.91 -28.32
C SER A 41 -49.53 17.80 -28.67
N THR A 42 -49.30 17.86 -29.98
CA THR A 42 -48.39 18.70 -30.73
C THR A 42 -48.86 20.15 -30.79
N SER A 43 -47.94 21.11 -30.68
CA SER A 43 -48.03 22.40 -31.40
C SER A 43 -46.70 23.17 -31.40
N LYS A 44 -46.13 23.36 -32.61
CA LYS A 44 -45.23 24.48 -32.97
C LYS A 44 -46.07 25.73 -33.30
N PRO A 45 -45.51 26.96 -33.29
CA PRO A 45 -44.88 27.60 -34.48
C PRO A 45 -43.51 28.25 -34.14
N SER A 46 -42.41 28.11 -34.92
CA SER A 46 -41.95 28.85 -36.12
C SER A 46 -41.69 30.36 -35.93
N ILE A 47 -40.68 31.07 -36.46
CA ILE A 47 -39.43 30.89 -37.25
C ILE A 47 -38.75 32.29 -37.24
N SER A 48 -37.41 32.37 -37.16
CA SER A 48 -36.52 33.25 -38.00
C SER A 48 -35.05 32.97 -37.62
N SER A 49 -34.32 32.14 -38.37
CA SER A 49 -33.52 32.41 -39.59
C SER A 49 -32.10 32.91 -39.30
N GLY A 50 -31.12 32.05 -39.61
CA GLY A 50 -29.69 32.34 -39.65
C GLY A 50 -28.91 31.06 -39.95
N ALA A 51 -28.75 30.73 -41.24
CA ALA A 51 -28.18 29.49 -41.73
C ALA A 51 -26.64 29.53 -41.80
N PHE A 52 -25.97 28.40 -41.54
CA PHE A 52 -24.91 27.85 -42.40
C PHE A 52 -24.69 26.36 -42.02
N ARG A 53 -24.82 25.46 -43.01
CA ARG A 53 -24.62 24.00 -42.89
C ARG A 53 -23.16 23.65 -43.19
N TYR A 54 -22.61 22.64 -42.50
CA TYR A 54 -21.96 21.48 -43.14
C TYR A 54 -21.87 20.32 -42.13
N ALA A 55 -22.24 19.12 -42.57
CA ALA A 55 -22.25 17.90 -41.77
C ALA A 55 -21.17 16.91 -42.23
N THR A 56 -20.62 16.24 -41.22
CA THR A 56 -19.78 15.03 -41.11
C THR A 56 -19.83 13.98 -42.24
N ARG A 57 -18.69 13.32 -42.53
CA ARG A 57 -18.43 11.88 -42.22
C ARG A 57 -17.05 11.34 -42.71
N ARG A 58 -16.51 10.47 -41.84
CA ARG A 58 -15.46 9.40 -41.85
C ARG A 58 -14.57 9.04 -43.08
N PRO A 59 -13.38 8.42 -42.83
CA PRO A 59 -12.36 8.07 -43.83
C PRO A 59 -12.36 6.58 -44.25
N GLN A 60 -11.80 6.27 -45.43
CA GLN A 60 -11.31 4.93 -45.80
C GLN A 60 -10.06 5.00 -46.69
N LEU A 61 -9.12 4.08 -46.42
CA LEU A 61 -7.87 3.80 -47.13
C LEU A 61 -8.10 3.32 -48.56
N HIS A 62 -7.18 3.59 -49.50
CA HIS A 62 -6.83 2.64 -50.56
C HIS A 62 -5.39 2.77 -51.08
N HIS A 63 -4.90 1.59 -51.47
CA HIS A 63 -3.57 1.17 -51.92
C HIS A 63 -2.96 1.92 -53.12
N VAL A 64 -1.62 1.96 -53.13
CA VAL A 64 -0.79 2.21 -54.32
C VAL A 64 -0.51 0.88 -55.04
N ARG A 65 -0.79 0.83 -56.35
CA ARG A 65 -0.23 -0.15 -57.29
C ARG A 65 0.41 0.60 -58.46
N PHE A 66 1.59 0.13 -58.85
CA PHE A 66 2.42 0.62 -59.94
C PHE A 66 1.78 0.38 -61.31
N PHE A 67 1.94 1.33 -62.24
CA PHE A 67 1.91 1.04 -63.67
C PHE A 67 2.97 1.82 -64.45
N SER A 68 3.51 1.08 -65.42
CA SER A 68 4.55 1.39 -66.40
C SER A 68 4.18 2.55 -67.33
N ALA A 69 5.19 3.29 -67.80
CA ALA A 69 5.05 4.35 -68.78
C ALA A 69 5.27 3.83 -70.21
N ASP A 70 4.34 4.12 -71.11
CA ASP A 70 4.53 4.06 -72.55
C ASP A 70 4.96 5.43 -73.10
N THR A 71 5.97 5.37 -73.97
CA THR A 71 6.64 6.48 -74.63
C THR A 71 5.87 7.00 -75.85
N ALA A 72 5.76 8.32 -75.98
CA ALA A 72 5.52 8.98 -77.28
C ALA A 72 6.58 10.06 -77.53
N ALA A 73 7.12 10.01 -78.74
CA ALA A 73 8.36 10.63 -79.16
C ALA A 73 8.19 12.07 -79.67
N VAL A 74 9.16 12.94 -79.35
CA VAL A 74 9.50 14.12 -80.16
C VAL A 74 11.04 14.24 -80.24
N LYS A 75 11.56 14.21 -81.47
CA LYS A 75 12.96 14.51 -81.87
C LYS A 75 12.96 15.85 -82.67
N PRO A 76 14.11 16.47 -82.98
CA PRO A 76 15.14 16.99 -82.08
C PRO A 76 15.57 18.43 -82.46
N ARG A 77 16.18 19.20 -81.54
CA ARG A 77 17.04 20.33 -81.95
C ARG A 77 18.31 20.36 -81.09
N LYS A 78 19.44 20.46 -81.80
CA LYS A 78 20.81 20.13 -81.39
C LYS A 78 21.39 21.12 -80.37
N SER A 79 22.08 20.61 -79.34
CA SER A 79 23.27 21.25 -78.75
C SER A 79 23.93 20.38 -77.65
N LYS A 80 25.17 19.95 -77.92
CA LYS A 80 26.27 19.64 -76.98
C LYS A 80 26.16 18.42 -76.04
N PHE A 81 26.74 17.33 -76.51
CA PHE A 81 27.06 16.08 -75.80
C PHE A 81 28.40 16.21 -75.05
N THR A 82 28.44 16.57 -73.75
CA THR A 82 29.63 16.30 -72.88
C THR A 82 29.44 16.41 -71.36
N VAL A 83 28.25 16.13 -70.76
CA VAL A 83 28.12 16.24 -69.27
C VAL A 83 27.40 15.07 -68.57
N VAL A 84 26.72 14.16 -69.28
CA VAL A 84 25.79 13.21 -68.60
C VAL A 84 26.45 11.96 -67.99
N ALA A 85 27.72 11.66 -68.26
CA ALA A 85 28.38 10.47 -67.70
C ALA A 85 28.90 10.63 -66.24
N ARG A 86 29.00 11.86 -65.71
CA ARG A 86 29.51 12.10 -64.34
C ARG A 86 28.41 12.22 -63.27
N SER A 87 27.18 12.55 -63.67
CA SER A 87 26.06 12.71 -62.74
C SER A 87 25.39 11.38 -62.36
N ALA A 88 25.38 10.38 -63.24
CA ALA A 88 24.81 9.06 -62.92
C ALA A 88 25.66 8.29 -61.88
N PHE A 89 26.99 8.42 -61.92
CA PHE A 89 27.89 7.79 -60.96
C PHE A 89 27.82 8.44 -59.56
N GLY A 90 27.65 9.77 -59.50
CA GLY A 90 27.52 10.52 -58.25
C GLY A 90 26.22 10.23 -57.50
N VAL A 91 25.11 10.02 -58.22
CA VAL A 91 23.81 9.70 -57.60
C VAL A 91 23.78 8.26 -57.09
N GLY A 92 24.36 7.30 -57.83
CA GLY A 92 24.48 5.90 -57.37
C GLY A 92 25.34 5.75 -56.12
N LEU A 93 26.47 6.45 -56.05
CA LEU A 93 27.33 6.49 -54.85
C LEU A 93 26.64 7.19 -53.67
N GLY A 94 25.91 8.28 -53.91
CA GLY A 94 25.17 9.00 -52.86
C GLY A 94 24.04 8.17 -52.25
N VAL A 95 23.27 7.44 -53.08
CA VAL A 95 22.20 6.56 -52.60
C VAL A 95 22.77 5.33 -51.90
N GLY A 96 23.84 4.73 -52.44
CA GLY A 96 24.54 3.59 -51.80
C GLY A 96 25.15 3.97 -50.45
N ALA A 97 25.81 5.12 -50.36
CA ALA A 97 26.36 5.65 -49.11
C ALA A 97 25.26 6.03 -48.11
N GLY A 98 24.14 6.58 -48.58
CA GLY A 98 22.96 6.86 -47.75
C GLY A 98 22.32 5.60 -47.18
N LEU A 99 22.16 4.55 -47.98
CA LEU A 99 21.63 3.26 -47.53
C LEU A 99 22.59 2.55 -46.57
N LEU A 100 23.90 2.57 -46.84
CA LEU A 100 24.91 2.06 -45.91
C LEU A 100 24.96 2.86 -44.61
N TYR A 101 24.82 4.18 -44.67
CA TYR A 101 24.76 5.04 -43.49
C TYR A 101 23.49 4.77 -42.67
N CYS A 102 22.33 4.62 -43.31
CA CYS A 102 21.08 4.25 -42.64
C CYS A 102 21.13 2.83 -42.08
N SER A 103 21.69 1.87 -42.81
CA SER A 103 21.87 0.49 -42.35
C SER A 103 22.85 0.42 -41.19
N LYS A 104 23.96 1.17 -41.24
CA LYS A 104 24.94 1.23 -40.16
C LYS A 104 24.37 1.96 -38.94
N LYS A 105 23.62 3.06 -39.14
CA LYS A 105 22.91 3.74 -38.06
C LYS A 105 21.81 2.86 -37.45
N ASN A 106 21.11 2.05 -38.23
CA ASN A 106 20.15 1.08 -37.72
C ASN A 106 20.84 -0.06 -36.98
N ALA A 107 21.96 -0.59 -37.49
CA ALA A 107 22.77 -1.59 -36.81
C ALA A 107 23.43 -1.03 -35.54
N ASP A 108 23.85 0.23 -35.54
CA ASP A 108 24.38 0.93 -34.37
C ASP A 108 23.26 1.19 -33.35
N VAL A 109 22.02 1.47 -33.81
CA VAL A 109 20.84 1.58 -32.94
C VAL A 109 20.42 0.22 -32.40
N GLU A 110 20.49 -0.86 -33.18
CA GLU A 110 20.23 -2.23 -32.73
C GLU A 110 21.30 -2.70 -31.77
N ALA A 111 22.59 -2.49 -32.06
CA ALA A 111 23.68 -2.78 -31.14
C ALA A 111 23.62 -1.91 -29.87
N LYS A 112 23.16 -0.65 -29.98
CA LYS A 112 22.89 0.21 -28.83
C LYS A 112 21.67 -0.27 -28.03
N ASN A 113 20.62 -0.75 -28.70
CA ASN A 113 19.46 -1.35 -28.06
C ASN A 113 19.78 -2.71 -27.44
N ASP A 114 20.65 -3.50 -28.03
CA ASP A 114 21.10 -4.81 -27.54
C ASP A 114 22.12 -4.67 -26.42
N SER A 115 22.96 -3.63 -26.43
CA SER A 115 23.78 -3.25 -25.28
C SER A 115 22.96 -2.57 -24.17
N ILE A 116 21.85 -1.89 -24.49
CA ILE A 116 20.86 -1.46 -23.51
C ILE A 116 20.12 -2.68 -22.94
N ARG A 117 19.77 -3.69 -23.75
CA ARG A 117 19.17 -4.97 -23.34
C ARG A 117 20.11 -5.81 -22.47
N ALA A 118 21.40 -5.86 -22.81
CA ALA A 118 22.43 -6.52 -22.03
C ALA A 118 22.74 -5.76 -20.72
N ASN A 119 22.50 -4.44 -20.68
CA ASN A 119 22.61 -3.61 -19.47
C ASN A 119 21.28 -3.46 -18.68
N THR A 120 20.20 -4.14 -19.08
CA THR A 120 18.87 -4.03 -18.41
C THR A 120 18.52 -5.22 -17.53
N ILE A 121 19.34 -6.27 -17.47
CA ILE A 121 19.12 -7.32 -16.48
C ILE A 121 19.55 -6.76 -15.13
N GLU A 122 18.58 -6.29 -14.35
CA GLU A 122 18.80 -6.02 -12.93
C GLU A 122 19.39 -7.28 -12.29
N GLU A 123 20.33 -7.07 -11.36
CA GLU A 123 21.08 -8.15 -10.73
C GLU A 123 20.14 -9.25 -10.23
N ARG A 124 20.45 -10.50 -10.60
CA ARG A 124 19.62 -11.64 -10.24
C ARG A 124 19.61 -11.78 -8.72
N LEU A 125 18.42 -11.85 -8.15
CA LEU A 125 18.26 -12.22 -6.75
C LEU A 125 18.74 -13.66 -6.51
N PRO A 126 19.50 -13.92 -5.43
CA PRO A 126 19.79 -15.29 -5.04
C PRO A 126 18.49 -16.05 -4.80
N SER A 127 18.44 -17.30 -5.26
CA SER A 127 17.32 -18.20 -5.02
C SER A 127 17.21 -18.52 -3.52
N ARG A 128 16.01 -18.94 -3.11
CA ARG A 128 15.77 -19.32 -1.71
C ARG A 128 16.68 -20.49 -1.33
N GLU A 129 16.87 -21.44 -2.23
CA GLU A 129 17.70 -22.63 -2.04
C GLU A 129 19.18 -22.26 -1.83
N GLU A 130 19.71 -21.29 -2.59
CA GLU A 130 21.06 -20.75 -2.39
C GLU A 130 21.22 -20.10 -1.00
N ILE A 131 20.19 -19.36 -0.55
CA ILE A 131 20.20 -18.72 0.77
C ILE A 131 20.13 -19.77 1.89
N ILE A 132 19.23 -20.75 1.80
CA ILE A 132 19.11 -21.83 2.77
C ILE A 132 20.42 -22.62 2.84
N SER A 133 21.07 -22.89 1.69
CA SER A 133 22.38 -23.53 1.66
C SER A 133 23.44 -22.73 2.40
N ARG A 134 23.44 -21.40 2.26
CA ARG A 134 24.35 -20.51 2.99
C ARG A 134 24.05 -20.49 4.50
N LEU A 135 22.78 -20.44 4.89
CA LEU A 135 22.38 -20.52 6.31
C LEU A 135 22.80 -21.86 6.94
N ARG A 136 22.84 -22.95 6.15
CA ARG A 136 23.30 -24.28 6.57
C ARG A 136 24.82 -24.49 6.51
N SER A 137 25.59 -23.59 5.91
CA SER A 137 27.01 -23.82 5.63
C SER A 137 27.91 -23.81 6.87
N GLY A 138 27.37 -23.43 8.03
CA GLY A 138 28.16 -23.20 9.24
C GLY A 138 28.97 -21.90 9.20
N GLU A 139 28.67 -20.99 8.27
CA GLU A 139 29.25 -19.64 8.27
C GLU A 139 28.80 -18.91 9.55
N GLU A 140 29.76 -18.27 10.24
CA GLU A 140 29.45 -17.36 11.33
C GLU A 140 29.06 -15.98 10.76
N PHE A 141 27.85 -15.54 11.06
CA PHE A 141 27.34 -14.22 10.72
C PHE A 141 27.74 -13.18 11.75
N ASP A 142 27.86 -11.92 11.34
CA ASP A 142 28.04 -10.81 12.28
C ASP A 142 26.73 -10.47 12.98
N LEU A 143 25.60 -10.60 12.27
CA LEU A 143 24.28 -10.27 12.77
C LEU A 143 23.23 -11.30 12.32
N LEU A 144 22.45 -11.81 13.27
CA LEU A 144 21.22 -12.55 13.02
C LEU A 144 20.02 -11.68 13.36
N VAL A 145 19.15 -11.44 12.38
CA VAL A 145 17.89 -10.71 12.54
C VAL A 145 16.72 -11.69 12.54
N VAL A 146 15.83 -11.59 13.53
CA VAL A 146 14.65 -12.45 13.66
C VAL A 146 13.39 -11.63 13.37
N GLY A 147 12.71 -11.96 12.27
CA GLY A 147 11.55 -11.27 11.72
C GLY A 147 11.86 -10.57 10.40
N GLY A 148 11.09 -10.85 9.35
CA GLY A 148 11.19 -10.29 8.00
C GLY A 148 10.07 -9.29 7.66
N GLY A 149 9.47 -8.68 8.68
CA GLY A 149 8.66 -7.46 8.53
C GLY A 149 9.53 -6.22 8.29
N ALA A 150 8.91 -5.04 8.19
CA ALA A 150 9.59 -3.84 7.67
C ALA A 150 10.79 -3.45 8.54
N THR A 151 10.67 -3.64 9.85
CA THR A 151 11.75 -3.43 10.82
C THR A 151 12.92 -4.38 10.55
N GLY A 152 12.70 -5.69 10.52
CA GLY A 152 13.81 -6.65 10.41
C GLY A 152 14.41 -6.76 9.01
N ALA A 153 13.58 -6.62 7.96
CA ALA A 153 14.09 -6.44 6.60
C ALA A 153 14.93 -5.16 6.49
N GLY A 154 14.50 -4.07 7.15
CA GLY A 154 15.25 -2.82 7.23
C GLY A 154 16.59 -2.96 7.94
N VAL A 155 16.59 -3.57 9.14
CA VAL A 155 17.83 -3.86 9.90
C VAL A 155 18.79 -4.69 9.07
N ALA A 156 18.28 -5.71 8.37
CA ALA A 156 19.11 -6.56 7.54
C ALA A 156 19.72 -5.82 6.35
N LEU A 157 18.93 -4.97 5.67
CA LEU A 157 19.43 -4.11 4.60
C LEU A 157 20.48 -3.12 5.11
N ASP A 158 20.21 -2.40 6.19
CA ASP A 158 21.14 -1.41 6.75
C ASP A 158 22.47 -2.07 7.13
N ALA A 159 22.43 -3.14 7.93
CA ALA A 159 23.61 -3.89 8.34
C ALA A 159 24.42 -4.42 7.13
N ALA A 160 23.75 -4.93 6.10
CA ALA A 160 24.42 -5.41 4.89
C ALA A 160 25.09 -4.26 4.12
N THR A 161 24.44 -3.10 3.99
CA THR A 161 25.03 -1.93 3.32
C THR A 161 26.24 -1.35 4.04
N ARG A 162 26.37 -1.60 5.35
CA ARG A 162 27.53 -1.23 6.15
C ARG A 162 28.67 -2.25 6.08
N GLY A 163 28.51 -3.36 5.34
CA GLY A 163 29.53 -4.39 5.14
C GLY A 163 29.50 -5.55 6.14
N LEU A 164 28.43 -5.69 6.93
CA LEU A 164 28.26 -6.81 7.86
C LEU A 164 27.77 -8.07 7.13
N LYS A 165 28.17 -9.23 7.64
CA LYS A 165 27.58 -10.53 7.24
C LYS A 165 26.27 -10.72 8.01
N VAL A 166 25.16 -10.71 7.30
CA VAL A 166 23.82 -10.72 7.91
C VAL A 166 23.06 -11.98 7.52
N ALA A 167 22.46 -12.62 8.52
CA ALA A 167 21.38 -13.59 8.35
C ALA A 167 20.07 -12.96 8.84
N CYS A 168 18.97 -13.18 8.13
CA CYS A 168 17.63 -12.76 8.55
C CYS A 168 16.64 -13.89 8.28
N VAL A 169 15.83 -14.23 9.29
CA VAL A 169 14.87 -15.33 9.23
C VAL A 169 13.47 -14.84 9.57
N GLU A 170 12.49 -15.24 8.75
CA GLU A 170 11.07 -14.96 8.93
C GLU A 170 10.32 -16.29 8.98
N GLN A 171 9.49 -16.48 10.01
CA GLN A 171 8.79 -17.74 10.24
C GLN A 171 7.66 -17.99 9.23
N GLU A 172 7.09 -16.93 8.64
CA GLU A 172 6.07 -16.98 7.59
C GLU A 172 6.62 -16.37 6.27
N ASP A 173 5.77 -15.81 5.42
CA ASP A 173 6.23 -15.02 4.27
C ASP A 173 6.60 -13.59 4.70
N PHE A 174 7.46 -12.95 3.91
CA PHE A 174 7.82 -11.56 4.14
C PHE A 174 6.57 -10.67 4.20
N ALA A 175 6.51 -9.77 5.17
CA ALA A 175 5.38 -8.88 5.43
C ALA A 175 4.05 -9.53 5.86
N SER A 176 3.98 -10.83 6.15
CA SER A 176 2.71 -11.51 6.52
C SER A 176 2.05 -10.94 7.80
N GLY A 177 2.87 -10.42 8.72
CA GLY A 177 2.44 -9.76 9.95
C GLY A 177 1.85 -8.36 9.73
N THR A 178 2.17 -7.42 10.64
CA THR A 178 1.60 -6.06 10.62
C THR A 178 2.00 -5.25 9.36
N SER A 179 3.14 -5.55 8.74
CA SER A 179 3.70 -4.78 7.63
C SER A 179 2.91 -4.82 6.31
N SER A 180 1.92 -5.71 6.17
CA SER A 180 0.96 -5.75 5.04
C SER A 180 -0.46 -5.28 5.41
N LYS A 181 -0.69 -4.94 6.67
CA LYS A 181 -2.01 -4.66 7.27
C LYS A 181 -2.13 -3.20 7.72
N SER A 182 -1.39 -2.30 7.07
CA SER A 182 -1.40 -0.87 7.37
C SER A 182 -2.53 -0.13 6.64
N THR A 183 -2.74 1.16 6.94
CA THR A 183 -3.61 2.04 6.14
C THR A 183 -3.06 2.34 4.74
N LYS A 184 -1.90 1.77 4.36
CA LYS A 184 -1.23 2.02 3.07
C LYS A 184 -0.81 3.47 2.87
N LEU A 185 -0.59 4.19 3.99
CA LEU A 185 -0.13 5.58 4.02
C LEU A 185 1.21 5.70 4.77
N LEU A 186 2.13 6.46 4.18
CA LEU A 186 3.33 7.03 4.81
C LEU A 186 2.96 8.32 5.55
N TRP A 187 2.11 8.15 6.56
CA TRP A 187 1.52 9.27 7.30
C TRP A 187 2.57 9.99 8.15
N ALA A 188 2.72 11.31 7.96
CA ALA A 188 3.64 12.12 8.77
C ALA A 188 3.00 12.67 10.06
N GLY A 189 1.69 12.47 10.26
CA GLY A 189 1.12 12.63 11.59
C GLY A 189 0.59 14.03 11.93
N SER A 190 -0.22 14.65 11.07
CA SER A 190 -0.82 15.97 11.31
C SER A 190 -1.51 16.13 12.69
N ARG A 191 -2.05 15.06 13.28
CA ARG A 191 -2.56 15.05 14.67
C ARG A 191 -1.48 15.38 15.71
N TYR A 192 -0.29 14.81 15.55
CA TYR A 192 0.83 15.07 16.45
C TYR A 192 1.32 16.50 16.31
N LEU A 193 1.24 17.08 15.11
CA LEU A 193 1.55 18.50 14.94
C LEU A 193 0.59 19.38 15.75
N VAL A 194 -0.72 19.09 15.73
CA VAL A 194 -1.65 19.86 16.57
C VAL A 194 -1.37 19.64 18.05
N LEU A 195 -1.12 18.40 18.51
CA LEU A 195 -0.74 18.14 19.89
C LEU A 195 0.57 18.83 20.30
N ALA A 196 1.58 18.84 19.43
CA ALA A 196 2.85 19.53 19.65
C ALA A 196 2.66 21.05 19.70
N MET A 197 1.83 21.62 18.83
CA MET A 197 1.45 23.03 18.85
C MET A 197 0.61 23.39 20.09
N THR A 198 -0.18 22.47 20.65
CA THR A 198 -0.83 22.70 21.96
C THR A 198 0.15 22.63 23.13
N LYS A 199 1.22 21.85 22.98
CA LYS A 199 2.32 21.74 23.95
C LYS A 199 3.41 22.79 23.75
N LEU A 200 3.23 23.77 22.86
CA LEU A 200 4.22 24.79 22.46
C LEU A 200 4.66 25.76 23.58
N PHE A 201 4.36 25.47 24.84
CA PHE A 201 5.09 25.97 26.00
C PHE A 201 6.28 25.06 26.41
N HIS A 202 6.60 24.01 25.64
CA HIS A 202 7.81 23.19 25.80
C HIS A 202 8.56 23.04 24.45
N PRO A 203 9.82 23.51 24.31
CA PRO A 203 10.42 23.81 22.99
C PRO A 203 11.01 22.65 22.15
N TYR A 204 10.59 21.38 22.29
CA TYR A 204 11.42 20.25 21.82
C TYR A 204 10.81 19.24 20.81
N ALA A 205 9.74 19.54 20.06
CA ALA A 205 9.03 18.46 19.35
C ALA A 205 8.74 18.63 17.84
N VAL A 206 9.34 19.60 17.12
CA VAL A 206 8.95 19.84 15.71
C VAL A 206 10.12 19.92 14.73
N THR A 207 11.17 19.13 14.90
CA THR A 207 12.22 18.97 13.87
C THR A 207 12.94 17.64 14.01
N ASP A 208 12.36 16.49 13.63
CA ASP A 208 13.14 15.25 13.70
C ASP A 208 12.52 14.10 12.85
N PRO A 209 13.36 13.26 12.22
CA PRO A 209 13.22 12.16 11.24
C PRO A 209 12.09 12.04 10.20
N LEU A 210 10.81 12.19 10.56
CA LEU A 210 9.68 11.85 9.67
C LEU A 210 9.71 12.58 8.30
N LYS A 211 10.36 13.75 8.25
CA LYS A 211 10.55 14.57 7.04
C LYS A 211 11.53 13.94 6.06
N ALA A 212 12.68 13.49 6.55
CA ALA A 212 13.72 12.86 5.75
C ALA A 212 13.22 11.52 5.21
N GLU A 213 12.56 10.74 6.06
CA GLU A 213 12.04 9.41 5.71
C GLU A 213 10.98 9.45 4.61
N ARG A 214 9.98 10.33 4.76
CA ARG A 214 8.91 10.46 3.76
C ARG A 214 9.46 10.95 2.42
N SER A 215 10.37 11.91 2.45
CA SER A 215 10.99 12.45 1.23
C SER A 215 11.84 11.39 0.53
N TYR A 216 12.65 10.64 1.28
CA TYR A 216 13.41 9.49 0.78
C TYR A 216 12.48 8.48 0.10
N MET A 217 11.42 8.03 0.79
CA MET A 217 10.49 7.03 0.26
C MET A 217 9.81 7.47 -1.05
N LEU A 218 9.41 8.74 -1.15
CA LEU A 218 8.71 9.28 -2.32
C LEU A 218 9.64 9.64 -3.49
N GLN A 219 10.89 9.99 -3.22
CA GLN A 219 11.87 10.34 -4.25
C GLN A 219 12.64 9.14 -4.75
N MET A 220 13.10 8.26 -3.84
CA MET A 220 13.97 7.13 -4.18
C MET A 220 13.20 5.90 -4.65
N ASN A 221 11.92 5.77 -4.32
CA ASN A 221 11.10 4.59 -4.65
C ASN A 221 9.77 4.95 -5.33
N PRO A 222 9.80 5.74 -6.42
CA PRO A 222 8.61 6.34 -7.04
C PRO A 222 7.69 5.33 -7.76
N HIS A 223 8.11 4.07 -7.89
CA HIS A 223 7.25 2.96 -8.34
C HIS A 223 6.35 2.45 -7.22
N LEU A 224 6.79 2.52 -5.96
CA LEU A 224 6.07 1.96 -4.82
C LEU A 224 5.26 3.00 -4.04
N THR A 225 5.58 4.27 -4.23
CA THR A 225 5.05 5.39 -3.47
C THR A 225 4.49 6.47 -4.38
N TYR A 226 3.48 7.19 -3.89
CA TYR A 226 2.82 8.26 -4.64
C TYR A 226 2.16 9.26 -3.69
N TRP A 227 1.87 10.47 -4.18
CA TRP A 227 1.11 11.45 -3.41
C TRP A 227 -0.39 11.20 -3.53
N VAL A 228 -1.09 11.25 -2.40
CA VAL A 228 -2.55 11.14 -2.30
C VAL A 228 -3.09 12.46 -1.73
N PRO A 229 -3.92 13.21 -2.48
CA PRO A 229 -4.66 14.33 -1.89
C PRO A 229 -5.76 13.79 -0.98
N VAL A 230 -5.90 14.40 0.19
CA VAL A 230 -6.84 14.02 1.24
C VAL A 230 -7.65 15.24 1.65
N ALA A 231 -8.96 15.20 1.39
CA ALA A 231 -9.90 16.24 1.75
C ALA A 231 -10.36 16.09 3.21
N VAL A 232 -10.34 17.18 3.97
CA VAL A 232 -10.92 17.27 5.32
C VAL A 232 -12.24 18.03 5.21
N PRO A 233 -13.40 17.36 5.33
CA PRO A 233 -14.70 17.99 5.17
C PRO A 233 -15.07 18.82 6.40
N ILE A 234 -15.45 20.09 6.17
CA ILE A 234 -15.83 21.02 7.24
C ILE A 234 -17.32 21.36 7.13
N LYS A 235 -18.12 20.90 8.12
CA LYS A 235 -19.59 21.09 8.17
C LYS A 235 -20.02 22.39 8.84
N HIS A 236 -19.25 22.85 9.83
CA HIS A 236 -19.63 23.97 10.69
C HIS A 236 -18.52 25.01 10.74
N TRP A 237 -18.90 26.28 10.82
CA TRP A 237 -17.96 27.40 11.00
C TRP A 237 -17.33 27.41 12.40
N ILE A 238 -18.01 26.80 13.38
CA ILE A 238 -17.53 26.57 14.73
C ILE A 238 -17.70 25.08 15.01
N ILE A 239 -16.62 24.40 15.39
CA ILE A 239 -16.62 22.96 15.67
C ILE A 239 -16.61 22.73 17.18
N TRP A 240 -17.58 21.98 17.69
CA TRP A 240 -17.66 21.58 19.10
C TRP A 240 -17.95 20.07 19.25
N PRO A 241 -17.22 19.34 20.13
CA PRO A 241 -16.09 19.80 20.96
C PRO A 241 -14.89 20.25 20.11
N PRO A 242 -14.02 21.12 20.65
CA PRO A 242 -12.86 21.63 19.91
C PRO A 242 -11.97 20.48 19.46
N PRO A 243 -11.49 20.48 18.20
CA PRO A 243 -10.57 19.45 17.75
C PRO A 243 -9.32 19.40 18.64
N PHE A 244 -8.92 18.18 18.98
CA PHE A 244 -7.78 17.89 19.86
C PHE A 244 -7.87 18.50 21.27
N GLY A 245 -9.05 18.94 21.71
CA GLY A 245 -9.22 19.62 23.00
C GLY A 245 -8.62 21.03 23.03
N TYR A 246 -8.24 21.60 21.88
CA TYR A 246 -7.67 22.94 21.80
C TYR A 246 -8.75 23.97 21.45
N ALA A 247 -9.18 24.76 22.44
CA ALA A 247 -10.31 25.68 22.28
C ALA A 247 -10.21 26.61 21.05
N PRO A 248 -9.05 27.21 20.70
CA PRO A 248 -8.94 28.02 19.49
C PRO A 248 -9.16 27.24 18.18
N ALA A 249 -8.91 25.92 18.15
CA ALA A 249 -9.20 25.10 16.97
C ALA A 249 -10.70 24.99 16.66
N ALA A 250 -11.59 25.27 17.61
CA ALA A 250 -13.03 25.32 17.38
C ALA A 250 -13.42 26.42 16.39
N LEU A 251 -12.74 27.57 16.45
CA LEU A 251 -12.93 28.71 15.54
C LEU A 251 -12.06 28.60 14.28
N GLY A 252 -11.31 27.50 14.15
CA GLY A 252 -10.38 27.34 13.04
C GLY A 252 -11.02 27.43 11.66
N PRO A 253 -12.26 26.92 11.47
CA PRO A 253 -12.95 27.09 10.20
C PRO A 253 -13.31 28.53 9.82
N CYS A 254 -13.85 29.33 10.74
CA CYS A 254 -14.27 30.70 10.43
C CYS A 254 -13.12 31.71 10.37
N THR A 255 -11.98 31.39 10.97
CA THR A 255 -10.80 32.29 11.04
C THR A 255 -9.73 31.99 9.98
N GLY A 256 -9.92 30.94 9.17
CA GLY A 256 -8.92 30.51 8.18
C GLY A 256 -7.73 29.75 8.78
N LEU A 257 -7.73 29.48 10.09
CA LEU A 257 -6.64 28.78 10.78
C LEU A 257 -6.36 27.39 10.19
N TYR A 258 -7.37 26.71 9.65
CA TYR A 258 -7.16 25.37 9.05
C TYR A 258 -6.39 25.43 7.73
N ALA A 259 -6.66 26.43 6.89
CA ALA A 259 -5.88 26.64 5.68
C ALA A 259 -4.42 27.01 6.02
N PHE A 260 -4.23 27.88 7.02
CA PHE A 260 -2.90 28.20 7.53
C PHE A 260 -2.19 26.98 8.12
N PHE A 261 -2.89 26.15 8.89
CA PHE A 261 -2.37 24.92 9.48
C PHE A 261 -1.83 23.96 8.42
N PHE A 262 -2.58 23.70 7.35
CA PHE A 262 -2.09 22.83 6.28
C PHE A 262 -0.96 23.46 5.45
N LYS A 263 -0.94 24.79 5.31
CA LYS A 263 0.22 25.49 4.72
C LYS A 263 1.47 25.38 5.58
N PHE A 264 1.32 25.45 6.90
CA PHE A 264 2.41 25.20 7.83
C PHE A 264 2.84 23.73 7.80
N TYR A 265 1.90 22.80 7.67
CA TYR A 265 2.21 21.39 7.46
C TYR A 265 3.04 21.14 6.20
N ASP A 266 2.69 21.79 5.08
CA ASP A 266 3.46 21.75 3.83
C ASP A 266 4.89 22.31 4.03
N SER A 267 5.01 23.44 4.75
CA SER A 267 6.31 24.08 5.00
C SER A 267 7.24 23.25 5.89
N LEU A 268 6.67 22.49 6.84
CA LEU A 268 7.44 21.52 7.63
C LEU A 268 8.05 20.44 6.74
N GLY A 269 7.38 20.06 5.65
CA GLY A 269 7.91 19.17 4.62
C GLY A 269 8.74 19.87 3.55
N LEU A 270 9.16 21.13 3.76
CA LEU A 270 9.87 21.98 2.79
C LEU A 270 9.16 22.06 1.42
N PHE A 271 7.83 21.95 1.41
CA PHE A 271 7.03 21.90 0.18
C PHE A 271 7.46 20.80 -0.80
N ALA A 272 8.03 19.69 -0.30
CA ALA A 272 8.31 18.51 -1.11
C ALA A 272 7.02 17.84 -1.63
N SER A 273 5.89 18.07 -0.96
CA SER A 273 4.55 17.67 -1.43
C SER A 273 3.92 18.75 -2.31
N PRO A 274 2.96 18.38 -3.18
CA PRO A 274 2.09 19.37 -3.79
C PRO A 274 1.40 20.26 -2.74
N ASN A 275 1.10 21.49 -3.13
CA ASN A 275 0.56 22.50 -2.22
C ASN A 275 -0.86 22.16 -1.75
N SER A 276 -1.10 22.27 -0.44
CA SER A 276 -2.44 22.27 0.14
C SER A 276 -3.33 23.38 -0.44
N TYR A 277 -4.63 23.15 -0.48
CA TYR A 277 -5.60 24.11 -1.01
C TYR A 277 -6.99 23.90 -0.38
N THR A 278 -7.87 24.88 -0.58
CA THR A 278 -9.25 24.83 -0.09
C THR A 278 -10.20 24.59 -1.27
N MET A 279 -11.11 23.63 -1.12
CA MET A 279 -12.21 23.40 -2.06
C MET A 279 -13.51 23.95 -1.49
N TRP A 280 -14.16 24.83 -2.24
CA TRP A 280 -15.49 25.33 -1.93
C TRP A 280 -16.57 24.36 -2.44
N PRO A 281 -17.83 24.45 -1.95
CA PRO A 281 -18.90 23.53 -2.33
C PRO A 281 -19.05 23.32 -3.83
N GLU A 282 -18.88 24.36 -4.64
CA GLU A 282 -18.93 24.27 -6.11
C GLU A 282 -17.85 23.34 -6.65
N THR A 283 -16.59 23.49 -6.18
CA THR A 283 -15.47 22.61 -6.56
C THR A 283 -15.68 21.20 -6.04
N ILE A 284 -16.16 21.04 -4.81
CA ILE A 284 -16.41 19.72 -4.19
C ILE A 284 -17.40 18.92 -5.05
N LYS A 285 -18.45 19.54 -5.59
CA LYS A 285 -19.43 18.84 -6.45
C LYS A 285 -18.82 18.22 -7.70
N PHE A 286 -17.74 18.80 -8.24
CA PHE A 286 -17.06 18.28 -9.42
C PHE A 286 -15.94 17.31 -9.06
N THR A 287 -15.12 17.63 -8.05
CA THR A 287 -13.93 16.84 -7.68
C THR A 287 -14.27 15.64 -6.81
N PHE A 288 -15.27 15.76 -5.94
CA PHE A 288 -15.71 14.70 -5.03
C PHE A 288 -17.24 14.62 -5.03
N PRO A 289 -17.86 14.22 -6.16
CA PRO A 289 -19.32 14.23 -6.33
C PRO A 289 -20.06 13.32 -5.35
N GLN A 290 -19.36 12.37 -4.71
CA GLN A 290 -19.95 11.47 -3.73
C GLN A 290 -20.30 12.16 -2.40
N LEU A 291 -19.63 13.27 -2.08
CA LEU A 291 -19.90 14.03 -0.86
C LEU A 291 -21.18 14.84 -0.99
N HIS A 292 -21.90 14.97 0.12
CA HIS A 292 -23.01 15.90 0.27
C HIS A 292 -22.48 17.34 0.41
N ALA A 293 -22.00 17.88 -0.72
CA ALA A 293 -21.32 19.17 -0.79
C ALA A 293 -22.14 20.33 -0.21
N GLU A 294 -23.46 20.31 -0.38
CA GLU A 294 -24.40 21.32 0.14
C GLU A 294 -24.44 21.38 1.68
N ALA A 295 -24.12 20.27 2.34
CA ALA A 295 -24.01 20.20 3.79
C ALA A 295 -22.62 20.63 4.31
N LEU A 296 -21.66 20.88 3.42
CA LEU A 296 -20.31 21.29 3.76
C LEU A 296 -20.14 22.81 3.54
N LYS A 297 -19.32 23.44 4.39
CA LYS A 297 -18.86 24.82 4.18
C LYS A 297 -17.72 24.88 3.18
N TYR A 298 -16.75 23.98 3.33
CA TYR A 298 -15.61 23.79 2.44
C TYR A 298 -14.87 22.50 2.82
N CYS A 299 -13.88 22.10 2.02
CA CYS A 299 -12.89 21.08 2.36
C CYS A 299 -11.49 21.69 2.36
N SER A 300 -10.68 21.40 3.38
CA SER A 300 -9.24 21.63 3.31
C SER A 300 -8.55 20.40 2.74
N VAL A 301 -7.79 20.55 1.67
CA VAL A 301 -7.06 19.46 1.02
C VAL A 301 -5.58 19.57 1.33
N PHE A 302 -5.01 18.47 1.81
CA PHE A 302 -3.58 18.30 2.02
C PHE A 302 -3.10 17.00 1.37
N TYR A 303 -1.80 16.80 1.25
CA TYR A 303 -1.23 15.63 0.61
C TYR A 303 -0.55 14.71 1.63
N GLU A 304 -0.75 13.41 1.45
CA GLU A 304 -0.04 12.35 2.18
C GLU A 304 0.64 11.39 1.21
N GLY A 305 1.66 10.68 1.69
CA GLY A 305 2.28 9.60 0.91
C GLY A 305 1.41 8.35 0.95
N GLY A 306 0.97 7.85 -0.20
CA GLY A 306 0.43 6.50 -0.39
C GLY A 306 1.53 5.54 -0.81
N HIS A 307 1.34 4.25 -0.51
CA HIS A 307 2.40 3.26 -0.72
C HIS A 307 1.86 1.82 -0.81
N ASN A 308 2.59 0.93 -1.50
CA ASN A 308 2.35 -0.52 -1.48
C ASN A 308 3.12 -1.26 -0.35
N ASP A 309 2.49 -1.44 0.81
CA ASP A 309 3.18 -1.84 2.06
C ASP A 309 3.85 -3.21 1.98
N ALA A 310 3.12 -4.23 1.54
CA ALA A 310 3.67 -5.56 1.31
C ALA A 310 4.81 -5.54 0.27
N ARG A 311 4.60 -4.88 -0.88
CA ARG A 311 5.59 -4.86 -1.97
C ARG A 311 6.86 -4.11 -1.58
N THR A 312 6.77 -3.05 -0.79
CA THR A 312 7.98 -2.37 -0.34
C THR A 312 8.70 -3.11 0.75
N ASN A 313 8.01 -3.82 1.64
CA ASN A 313 8.69 -4.73 2.56
C ASN A 313 9.52 -5.77 1.79
N LEU A 314 8.93 -6.37 0.75
CA LEU A 314 9.62 -7.27 -0.16
C LEU A 314 10.80 -6.58 -0.84
N ALA A 315 10.61 -5.35 -1.35
CA ALA A 315 11.68 -4.59 -1.98
C ALA A 315 12.84 -4.29 -1.01
N ILE A 316 12.56 -4.01 0.26
CA ILE A 316 13.58 -3.84 1.31
C ILE A 316 14.36 -5.15 1.51
N ALA A 317 13.66 -6.27 1.71
CA ALA A 317 14.28 -7.58 1.90
C ALA A 317 15.13 -7.98 0.68
N PHE A 318 14.59 -7.87 -0.52
CA PHE A 318 15.29 -8.21 -1.77
C PHE A 318 16.48 -7.29 -2.03
N THR A 319 16.37 -6.00 -1.72
CA THR A 319 17.53 -5.10 -1.79
C THR A 319 18.60 -5.53 -0.79
N GLY A 320 18.22 -5.96 0.43
CA GLY A 320 19.16 -6.54 1.40
C GLY A 320 19.88 -7.77 0.87
N MET A 321 19.17 -8.66 0.15
CA MET A 321 19.76 -9.82 -0.51
C MET A 321 20.75 -9.41 -1.61
N LEU A 322 20.41 -8.41 -2.44
CA LEU A 322 21.34 -7.85 -3.44
C LEU A 322 22.59 -7.22 -2.80
N LYS A 323 22.48 -6.75 -1.56
CA LYS A 323 23.62 -6.26 -0.76
C LYS A 323 24.36 -7.38 -0.02
N GLY A 324 23.98 -8.64 -0.23
CA GLY A 324 24.68 -9.81 0.29
C GLY A 324 24.14 -10.37 1.62
N ALA A 325 22.99 -9.91 2.11
CA ALA A 325 22.32 -10.51 3.26
C ALA A 325 21.68 -11.88 2.91
N ALA A 326 21.82 -12.86 3.80
CA ALA A 326 21.13 -14.14 3.70
C ALA A 326 19.75 -14.05 4.38
N ILE A 327 18.72 -13.67 3.61
CA ILE A 327 17.37 -13.43 4.13
C ILE A 327 16.43 -14.56 3.66
N ALA A 328 15.76 -15.27 4.58
CA ALA A 328 14.89 -16.39 4.24
C ALA A 328 13.51 -16.28 4.90
N ASN A 329 12.46 -16.46 4.10
CA ASN A 329 11.09 -16.65 4.58
C ASN A 329 10.82 -18.14 4.89
N TYR A 330 9.79 -18.40 5.68
CA TYR A 330 9.44 -19.72 6.20
C TYR A 330 10.59 -20.44 6.92
N VAL A 331 11.42 -19.69 7.63
CA VAL A 331 12.46 -20.19 8.53
C VAL A 331 12.13 -19.73 9.94
N LYS A 332 11.63 -20.66 10.75
CA LYS A 332 11.21 -20.39 12.13
C LYS A 332 12.40 -20.58 13.08
N VAL A 333 12.59 -19.65 14.02
CA VAL A 333 13.50 -19.83 15.15
C VAL A 333 12.82 -20.71 16.20
N ASP A 334 13.42 -21.84 16.53
CA ASP A 334 12.91 -22.77 17.54
C ASP A 334 13.64 -22.62 18.88
N GLU A 335 14.95 -22.38 18.86
CA GLU A 335 15.78 -22.27 20.06
C GLU A 335 16.91 -21.26 19.87
N ILE A 336 17.30 -20.56 20.96
CA ILE A 336 18.45 -19.66 21.00
C ILE A 336 19.63 -20.36 21.62
N LEU A 337 20.81 -20.20 21.00
CA LEU A 337 22.04 -20.80 21.46
C LEU A 337 22.82 -19.82 22.33
N PHE A 338 23.34 -20.30 23.45
CA PHE A 338 24.07 -19.50 24.43
C PHE A 338 25.51 -19.98 24.62
N ASP A 339 26.42 -19.04 24.91
CA ASP A 339 27.75 -19.37 25.40
C ASP A 339 27.76 -19.67 26.91
N HIS A 340 28.94 -20.02 27.43
CA HIS A 340 29.15 -20.29 28.86
C HIS A 340 28.92 -19.07 29.77
N LYS A 341 28.85 -17.85 29.21
CA LYS A 341 28.55 -16.60 29.94
C LYS A 341 27.06 -16.25 29.89
N GLY A 342 26.25 -17.02 29.17
CA GLY A 342 24.83 -16.75 28.98
C GLY A 342 24.52 -15.81 27.81
N HIS A 343 25.51 -15.44 26.99
CA HIS A 343 25.27 -14.59 25.82
C HIS A 343 24.80 -15.39 24.61
N ALA A 344 23.84 -14.84 23.85
CA ALA A 344 23.35 -15.47 22.65
C ALA A 344 24.41 -15.48 21.53
N THR A 345 24.62 -16.64 20.91
CA THR A 345 25.65 -16.90 19.88
C THR A 345 25.09 -17.49 18.59
N GLY A 346 23.78 -17.64 18.49
CA GLY A 346 23.11 -18.17 17.33
C GLY A 346 21.71 -18.69 17.65
N ALA A 347 21.14 -19.43 16.71
CA ALA A 347 19.82 -20.04 16.85
C ALA A 347 19.75 -21.38 16.12
N ILE A 348 18.85 -22.25 16.60
CA ILE A 348 18.36 -23.41 15.86
C ILE A 348 17.09 -22.98 15.14
N CYS A 349 17.07 -23.15 13.82
CA CYS A 349 15.96 -22.74 12.97
C CYS A 349 15.46 -23.90 12.11
N SER A 350 14.15 -23.97 11.86
CA SER A 350 13.54 -24.98 11.00
C SER A 350 12.98 -24.35 9.72
N ASP A 351 13.26 -24.98 8.57
CA ASP A 351 12.63 -24.63 7.29
C ASP A 351 11.24 -25.27 7.22
N VAL A 352 10.20 -24.48 7.48
CA VAL A 352 8.82 -24.95 7.54
C VAL A 352 8.13 -24.95 6.17
N ALA A 353 8.73 -24.36 5.13
CA ALA A 353 8.17 -24.41 3.78
C ALA A 353 8.28 -25.80 3.17
N GLU A 354 9.45 -26.44 3.33
CA GLU A 354 9.75 -27.75 2.75
C GLU A 354 9.83 -28.87 3.79
N GLY A 355 9.73 -28.54 5.09
CA GLY A 355 9.86 -29.53 6.18
C GLY A 355 11.29 -30.04 6.32
N GLY A 356 12.27 -29.19 6.06
CA GLY A 356 13.69 -29.53 6.12
C GLY A 356 14.18 -29.75 7.56
N ALA A 357 15.32 -30.43 7.70
CA ALA A 357 15.97 -30.63 9.00
C ALA A 357 16.32 -29.27 9.66
N PRO A 358 16.27 -29.19 11.01
CA PRO A 358 16.71 -28.01 11.74
C PRO A 358 18.16 -27.64 11.36
N MET A 359 18.41 -26.35 11.20
CA MET A 359 19.71 -25.78 10.86
C MET A 359 20.21 -24.91 11.99
N LYS A 360 21.52 -25.00 12.26
CA LYS A 360 22.19 -24.17 13.25
C LYS A 360 22.79 -22.94 12.56
N ILE A 361 22.30 -21.76 12.91
CA ILE A 361 22.81 -20.48 12.41
C ILE A 361 23.63 -19.82 13.52
N GLN A 362 24.92 -19.58 13.27
CA GLN A 362 25.82 -18.93 14.22
C GLN A 362 25.89 -17.43 13.93
N ALA A 363 25.84 -16.60 14.96
CA ALA A 363 25.96 -15.16 14.83
C ALA A 363 26.58 -14.50 16.05
N LYS A 364 27.38 -13.46 15.84
CA LYS A 364 28.01 -12.69 16.93
C LYS A 364 26.99 -11.87 17.74
N LYS A 365 25.95 -11.36 17.06
CA LYS A 365 24.88 -10.56 17.66
C LYS A 365 23.53 -10.98 17.11
N ILE A 366 22.50 -10.86 17.93
CA ILE A 366 21.11 -11.19 17.56
C ILE A 366 20.20 -9.99 17.81
N VAL A 367 19.32 -9.70 16.84
CA VAL A 367 18.31 -8.63 16.92
C VAL A 367 16.93 -9.22 16.71
N TYR A 368 16.00 -8.95 17.64
CA TYR A 368 14.60 -9.34 17.48
C TYR A 368 13.78 -8.18 16.92
N CYS A 369 13.11 -8.47 15.81
CA CYS A 369 12.22 -7.57 15.07
C CYS A 369 10.84 -8.22 14.92
N GLY A 370 10.32 -8.82 16.00
CA GLY A 370 9.07 -9.60 16.00
C GLY A 370 7.78 -8.79 15.90
N GLY A 371 7.84 -7.45 15.90
CA GLY A 371 6.66 -6.59 15.88
C GLY A 371 5.69 -6.92 17.03
N PRO A 372 4.42 -7.29 16.77
CA PRO A 372 3.50 -7.68 17.83
C PRO A 372 3.90 -8.98 18.56
N PHE A 373 4.82 -9.75 17.99
CA PHE A 373 5.30 -11.02 18.53
C PHE A 373 6.63 -10.89 19.29
N THR A 374 7.16 -9.67 19.49
CA THR A 374 8.44 -9.45 20.20
C THR A 374 8.45 -10.07 21.60
N ASP A 375 7.36 -9.97 22.36
CA ASP A 375 7.26 -10.60 23.68
C ASP A 375 7.28 -12.14 23.61
N GLY A 376 6.81 -12.74 22.51
CA GLY A 376 6.91 -14.18 22.27
C GLY A 376 8.36 -14.60 21.99
N LEU A 377 9.08 -13.82 21.17
CA LEU A 377 10.50 -14.05 20.89
C LEU A 377 11.37 -13.87 22.13
N ARG A 378 11.08 -12.88 22.99
CA ARG A 378 11.83 -12.65 24.24
C ARG A 378 11.84 -13.89 25.14
N ARG A 379 10.71 -14.59 25.24
CA ARG A 379 10.59 -15.84 26.03
C ARG A 379 11.50 -16.96 25.54
N LEU A 380 11.95 -16.93 24.27
CA LEU A 380 12.93 -17.91 23.77
C LEU A 380 14.35 -17.64 24.29
N SER A 381 14.61 -16.41 24.76
CA SER A 381 15.96 -15.94 25.11
C SER A 381 16.17 -15.59 26.58
N GLU A 382 15.09 -15.50 27.36
CA GLU A 382 15.12 -15.10 28.76
C GLU A 382 14.78 -16.31 29.63
N VAL A 383 15.63 -16.60 30.62
CA VAL A 383 15.28 -17.55 31.70
C VAL A 383 14.14 -16.94 32.51
N GLU A 384 13.16 -17.74 32.96
CA GLU A 384 12.01 -17.28 33.76
C GLU A 384 12.47 -16.49 35.00
N THR A 385 12.59 -15.17 34.86
CA THR A 385 12.90 -14.22 35.90
C THR A 385 11.75 -13.22 36.01
N PHE A 386 11.61 -12.56 37.16
CA PHE A 386 10.50 -11.64 37.45
C PHE A 386 10.34 -10.50 36.42
N LEU A 387 11.39 -10.16 35.66
CA LEU A 387 11.38 -9.16 34.58
C LEU A 387 10.61 -9.61 33.33
N VAL A 388 10.39 -10.91 33.14
CA VAL A 388 9.61 -11.49 32.02
C VAL A 388 8.14 -11.07 32.05
N HIS A 389 7.65 -10.51 33.17
CA HIS A 389 6.25 -10.10 33.33
C HIS A 389 5.93 -8.70 32.79
N ARG A 390 6.92 -7.88 32.41
CA ARG A 390 6.65 -6.57 31.78
C ARG A 390 6.65 -6.70 30.26
N SER A 391 5.44 -6.67 29.70
CA SER A 391 5.20 -6.64 28.25
C SER A 391 5.84 -5.39 27.64
N MET A 392 6.64 -5.59 26.58
CA MET A 392 7.22 -4.48 25.81
C MET A 392 6.30 -4.02 24.69
N VAL A 393 5.30 -4.85 24.35
CA VAL A 393 4.41 -4.58 23.23
C VAL A 393 2.96 -4.65 23.66
N ASN A 394 2.32 -3.50 23.68
CA ASN A 394 0.89 -3.42 23.91
C ASN A 394 0.17 -3.39 22.56
N GLY A 395 -0.34 -4.56 22.13
CA GLY A 395 -1.00 -4.71 20.84
C GLY A 395 -2.28 -3.88 20.76
N ALA A 396 -2.31 -2.89 19.86
CA ALA A 396 -3.55 -2.14 19.57
C ALA A 396 -4.13 -2.56 18.22
N GLY A 397 -5.36 -3.08 18.26
CA GLY A 397 -6.07 -3.54 17.08
C GLY A 397 -6.49 -2.40 16.16
N GLY A 398 -6.44 -2.65 14.85
CA GLY A 398 -6.97 -1.77 13.84
C GLY A 398 -7.64 -2.55 12.71
N THR A 399 -8.90 -2.22 12.46
CA THR A 399 -9.70 -2.79 11.37
C THR A 399 -9.79 -1.82 10.21
N HIS A 400 -9.65 -2.34 9.00
CA HIS A 400 -9.94 -1.66 7.74
C HIS A 400 -10.95 -2.47 6.93
N ILE A 401 -11.74 -1.78 6.11
CA ILE A 401 -12.67 -2.38 5.17
C ILE A 401 -12.41 -1.85 3.76
N VAL A 402 -12.69 -2.69 2.76
CA VAL A 402 -12.66 -2.30 1.35
C VAL A 402 -14.07 -2.37 0.78
N ILE A 403 -14.49 -1.26 0.16
CA ILE A 403 -15.81 -1.10 -0.45
C ILE A 403 -15.67 -0.67 -1.92
N PRO A 404 -16.72 -0.78 -2.74
CA PRO A 404 -16.66 -0.45 -4.16
C PRO A 404 -16.11 0.96 -4.49
N ALA A 405 -15.53 1.10 -5.68
CA ALA A 405 -14.91 2.34 -6.16
C ALA A 405 -15.85 3.55 -6.16
N HIS A 406 -17.16 3.35 -6.36
CA HIS A 406 -18.08 4.47 -6.58
C HIS A 406 -18.32 5.33 -5.32
N TYR A 407 -17.84 4.92 -4.15
CA TYR A 407 -17.91 5.68 -2.89
C TYR A 407 -16.80 6.73 -2.73
N CYS A 408 -15.70 6.63 -3.50
CA CYS A 408 -14.58 7.56 -3.43
C CYS A 408 -14.05 7.85 -4.85
N PRO A 409 -13.78 9.11 -5.21
CA PRO A 409 -13.06 9.43 -6.44
C PRO A 409 -11.73 8.67 -6.51
N ARG A 410 -11.27 8.40 -7.74
CA ARG A 410 -10.04 7.61 -7.98
C ARG A 410 -8.76 8.33 -7.54
N ASP A 411 -8.82 9.64 -7.45
CA ASP A 411 -7.70 10.56 -7.40
C ASP A 411 -7.65 11.40 -6.14
N ILE A 412 -8.72 11.41 -5.31
CA ILE A 412 -8.77 12.12 -4.04
C ILE A 412 -9.44 11.30 -2.94
N GLY A 413 -8.78 11.21 -1.79
CA GLY A 413 -9.32 10.63 -0.56
C GLY A 413 -9.93 11.68 0.38
N MET A 414 -10.40 11.22 1.53
CA MET A 414 -10.98 12.03 2.60
C MET A 414 -10.44 11.59 3.97
N CYS A 415 -10.33 12.54 4.90
CA CYS A 415 -10.05 12.28 6.31
C CYS A 415 -11.13 12.91 7.18
N ASP A 416 -11.91 12.07 7.87
CA ASP A 416 -12.82 12.51 8.93
C ASP A 416 -12.04 12.65 10.24
N MET A 417 -11.98 13.90 10.72
CA MET A 417 -11.35 14.27 11.99
C MET A 417 -12.35 14.38 13.15
N GLN A 418 -13.66 14.25 12.88
CA GLN A 418 -14.76 14.44 13.83
C GLN A 418 -15.57 13.15 13.99
N THR A 419 -14.87 12.03 14.10
CA THR A 419 -15.51 10.73 14.29
C THR A 419 -16.19 10.63 15.65
N LYS A 420 -17.16 9.72 15.80
CA LYS A 420 -17.82 9.49 17.12
C LYS A 420 -16.83 9.06 18.21
N ARG A 421 -15.75 8.36 17.84
CA ARG A 421 -14.70 7.91 18.79
C ARG A 421 -13.54 8.89 18.92
N GLY A 422 -13.56 10.05 18.24
CA GLY A 422 -12.50 11.06 18.28
C GLY A 422 -11.19 10.65 17.60
N SER A 423 -11.14 9.48 16.95
CA SER A 423 -10.02 9.03 16.12
C SER A 423 -10.15 9.58 14.70
N TYR A 424 -9.07 9.53 13.92
CA TYR A 424 -9.17 9.81 12.49
C TYR A 424 -9.71 8.60 11.75
N LEU A 425 -10.52 8.87 10.74
CA LEU A 425 -10.97 7.88 9.78
C LEU A 425 -10.63 8.35 8.37
N PHE A 426 -9.91 7.52 7.64
CA PHE A 426 -9.56 7.76 6.24
C PHE A 426 -10.50 7.01 5.31
N PHE A 427 -10.75 7.66 4.19
CA PHE A 427 -11.43 7.18 2.99
C PHE A 427 -10.47 7.36 1.83
N LEU A 428 -9.89 6.30 1.29
CA LEU A 428 -8.79 6.41 0.34
C LEU A 428 -9.12 5.65 -0.94
N PRO A 429 -8.86 6.22 -2.13
CA PRO A 429 -8.83 5.43 -3.34
C PRO A 429 -7.69 4.42 -3.27
N TRP A 430 -8.01 3.15 -3.51
CA TRP A 430 -7.04 2.06 -3.41
C TRP A 430 -7.35 0.94 -4.40
N GLN A 431 -6.45 0.73 -5.38
CA GLN A 431 -6.55 -0.34 -6.41
C GLN A 431 -7.94 -0.51 -7.03
N GLY A 432 -8.51 0.60 -7.52
CA GLY A 432 -9.83 0.59 -8.15
C GLY A 432 -11.00 0.44 -7.16
N HIS A 433 -10.74 0.51 -5.85
CA HIS A 433 -11.70 0.39 -4.77
C HIS A 433 -11.55 1.54 -3.77
N THR A 434 -12.35 1.52 -2.71
CA THR A 434 -12.30 2.49 -1.62
C THR A 434 -11.87 1.79 -0.34
N LEU A 435 -10.72 2.19 0.21
CA LEU A 435 -10.21 1.74 1.50
C LEU A 435 -10.72 2.65 2.61
N VAL A 436 -11.35 2.07 3.64
CA VAL A 436 -11.85 2.80 4.80
C VAL A 436 -11.20 2.27 6.07
N GLY A 437 -10.63 3.16 6.88
CA GLY A 437 -10.05 2.78 8.16
C GLY A 437 -9.31 3.92 8.86
N THR A 438 -8.94 3.77 10.12
CA THR A 438 -8.90 2.53 10.89
C THR A 438 -9.64 2.69 12.21
N THR A 439 -10.09 1.58 12.79
CA THR A 439 -10.48 1.55 14.20
C THR A 439 -9.26 1.58 15.12
N ASP A 440 -9.44 2.04 16.36
CA ASP A 440 -8.42 2.03 17.41
C ASP A 440 -9.02 1.36 18.65
N GLN A 441 -8.70 0.08 18.83
CA GLN A 441 -9.10 -0.68 20.01
C GLN A 441 -7.93 -0.61 21.01
N GLY A 442 -8.12 0.18 22.06
CA GLY A 442 -7.06 0.44 23.05
C GLY A 442 -6.67 -0.84 23.78
N GLY A 443 -5.41 -1.27 23.59
CA GLY A 443 -4.76 -2.22 24.50
C GLY A 443 -4.48 -1.50 25.81
N SER A 444 -5.39 -1.57 26.78
CA SER A 444 -5.13 -1.11 28.14
C SER A 444 -5.10 -2.32 29.04
N SER A 445 -3.92 -2.61 29.60
CA SER A 445 -3.67 -3.65 30.60
C SER A 445 -4.43 -3.45 31.92
N THR A 446 -5.31 -2.44 32.03
CA THR A 446 -6.15 -2.19 33.21
C THR A 446 -7.65 -2.43 32.96
N LYS A 447 -8.06 -2.79 31.75
CA LYS A 447 -9.42 -3.27 31.47
C LYS A 447 -9.37 -4.77 31.23
N LYS A 448 -10.30 -5.49 31.88
CA LYS A 448 -10.42 -6.96 31.87
C LYS A 448 -10.10 -7.55 30.48
N PRO A 449 -9.37 -8.68 30.42
CA PRO A 449 -9.19 -9.40 29.16
C PRO A 449 -10.58 -9.80 28.64
N ALA A 450 -10.85 -9.50 27.37
CA ALA A 450 -12.07 -9.86 26.63
C ALA A 450 -13.34 -9.00 26.84
N GLU A 451 -13.27 -7.67 26.75
CA GLU A 451 -14.35 -7.01 25.98
C GLU A 451 -14.21 -7.53 24.54
N LYS A 452 -15.07 -8.50 24.17
CA LYS A 452 -15.05 -9.26 22.92
C LYS A 452 -14.73 -8.33 21.74
N PHE A 453 -13.55 -8.50 21.16
CA PHE A 453 -13.28 -8.01 19.81
C PHE A 453 -14.40 -8.56 18.91
N SER A 454 -15.25 -7.67 18.43
CA SER A 454 -16.27 -7.98 17.45
C SER A 454 -15.90 -7.25 16.18
N LEU A 455 -15.36 -8.00 15.21
CA LEU A 455 -15.07 -7.49 13.87
C LEU A 455 -16.32 -6.83 13.29
N GLU A 456 -17.50 -7.42 13.53
CA GLU A 456 -18.80 -6.89 13.14
C GLU A 456 -19.06 -5.49 13.70
N ALA A 457 -18.82 -5.27 15.00
CA ALA A 457 -19.03 -3.96 15.62
C ALA A 457 -18.08 -2.88 15.08
N ASP A 458 -16.86 -3.28 14.68
CA ASP A 458 -15.92 -2.38 14.02
C ASP A 458 -16.35 -2.06 12.59
N ILE A 459 -16.83 -3.04 11.83
CA ILE A 459 -17.38 -2.84 10.48
C ILE A 459 -18.59 -1.90 10.54
N GLU A 460 -19.54 -2.16 11.43
CA GLU A 460 -20.73 -1.31 11.64
C GLU A 460 -20.33 0.12 12.00
N TYR A 461 -19.34 0.27 12.88
CA TYR A 461 -18.81 1.57 13.24
C TYR A 461 -18.28 2.30 12.01
N LEU A 462 -17.35 1.68 11.26
CA LEU A 462 -16.74 2.27 10.07
C LEU A 462 -17.80 2.72 9.07
N VAL A 463 -18.76 1.86 8.75
CA VAL A 463 -19.83 2.16 7.78
C VAL A 463 -20.75 3.28 8.26
N SER A 464 -21.05 3.33 9.56
CA SER A 464 -21.85 4.43 10.13
C SER A 464 -21.13 5.78 10.01
N GLU A 465 -19.80 5.80 10.11
CA GLU A 465 -18.99 7.00 9.96
C GLU A 465 -18.90 7.43 8.48
N CYS A 466 -18.75 6.47 7.55
CA CYS A 466 -18.80 6.69 6.10
C CYS A 466 -20.06 7.47 5.70
N SER A 467 -21.21 6.96 6.15
CA SER A 467 -22.53 7.40 5.70
C SER A 467 -22.86 8.84 6.08
N LYS A 468 -22.10 9.45 7.00
CA LYS A 468 -22.30 10.85 7.44
C LYS A 468 -22.00 11.89 6.38
N TYR A 469 -21.14 11.56 5.43
CA TYR A 469 -20.60 12.52 4.46
C TYR A 469 -21.09 12.28 3.04
N LEU A 470 -21.55 11.06 2.76
CA LEU A 470 -22.08 10.69 1.46
C LEU A 470 -23.42 11.38 1.19
N ARG A 471 -23.71 11.60 -0.10
CA ARG A 471 -25.00 12.13 -0.54
C ARG A 471 -26.15 11.20 -0.15
N PRO A 472 -27.36 11.74 0.11
CA PRO A 472 -28.54 10.92 0.37
C PRO A 472 -28.85 9.94 -0.78
N GLU A 473 -28.55 10.29 -2.03
CA GLU A 473 -28.74 9.39 -3.19
C GLU A 473 -27.69 8.28 -3.25
N LEU A 474 -26.53 8.51 -2.64
CA LEU A 474 -25.46 7.53 -2.40
C LEU A 474 -25.60 6.88 -1.02
N GLN A 475 -26.83 6.84 -0.52
CA GLN A 475 -27.20 5.80 0.44
C GLN A 475 -26.93 4.46 -0.23
N VAL A 476 -26.28 3.57 0.51
CA VAL A 476 -26.05 2.19 0.09
C VAL A 476 -27.43 1.55 -0.18
N ARG A 477 -27.82 1.36 -1.46
CA ARG A 477 -29.19 0.98 -1.88
C ARG A 477 -29.30 -0.49 -2.30
N ARG A 478 -30.53 -1.01 -2.14
CA ARG A 478 -30.99 -2.41 -2.27
C ARG A 478 -30.88 -3.08 -3.65
N SER A 479 -30.85 -2.33 -4.76
CA SER A 479 -31.17 -2.86 -6.10
C SER A 479 -30.01 -2.97 -7.09
N ASP A 480 -28.81 -2.55 -6.71
CA ASP A 480 -27.65 -2.53 -7.61
C ASP A 480 -26.80 -3.81 -7.53
N ILE A 481 -27.27 -4.84 -6.79
CA ILE A 481 -26.59 -6.11 -6.56
C ILE A 481 -27.58 -7.28 -6.54
N SER A 482 -27.22 -8.38 -7.23
CA SER A 482 -27.96 -9.64 -7.28
C SER A 482 -27.86 -10.42 -5.97
N VAL A 483 -29.00 -11.03 -5.63
CA VAL A 483 -29.26 -12.00 -4.55
C VAL A 483 -29.75 -11.40 -3.22
N SER A 484 -30.90 -11.94 -2.82
CA SER A 484 -31.85 -11.46 -1.82
C SER A 484 -31.62 -12.15 -0.48
N LEU A 485 -31.34 -11.39 0.61
CA LEU A 485 -31.76 -11.73 1.98
C LEU A 485 -31.57 -10.55 2.96
N SER A 486 -32.70 -10.12 3.54
CA SER A 486 -32.99 -9.31 4.74
C SER A 486 -32.11 -8.14 5.22
N VAL A 487 -32.81 -7.04 5.53
CA VAL A 487 -32.40 -5.63 5.77
C VAL A 487 -31.52 -5.37 7.00
N PHE A 488 -31.17 -6.39 7.79
CA PHE A 488 -30.29 -6.27 8.96
C PHE A 488 -28.88 -6.86 8.72
N LEU A 489 -28.71 -7.55 7.57
CA LEU A 489 -27.45 -8.13 7.09
C LEU A 489 -26.86 -7.33 5.92
N CYS A 490 -27.40 -6.14 5.62
CA CYS A 490 -27.18 -5.42 4.36
C CYS A 490 -25.90 -4.58 4.27
N VAL A 491 -25.14 -4.45 5.36
CA VAL A 491 -23.78 -3.88 5.32
C VAL A 491 -22.71 -5.00 5.34
N LEU A 492 -23.07 -6.21 5.78
CA LEU A 492 -22.21 -7.39 5.74
C LEU A 492 -21.96 -7.94 4.33
N LEU A 493 -22.78 -7.59 3.34
CA LEU A 493 -22.73 -8.15 1.97
C LEU A 493 -22.00 -7.27 0.93
N PHE A 494 -21.50 -6.09 1.30
CA PHE A 494 -20.63 -5.23 0.45
C PHE A 494 -19.19 -5.10 0.97
N LEU A 495 -18.88 -5.84 2.03
CA LEU A 495 -17.54 -5.95 2.53
C LEU A 495 -16.78 -6.86 1.57
N ILE A 496 -16.08 -6.25 0.63
CA ILE A 496 -15.28 -7.00 -0.33
C ILE A 496 -14.13 -7.71 0.40
N PHE A 497 -13.58 -7.02 1.41
CA PHE A 497 -12.62 -7.58 2.36
C PHE A 497 -12.52 -6.73 3.64
N ALA A 498 -12.21 -7.37 4.76
CA ALA A 498 -11.75 -6.70 5.98
C ALA A 498 -10.45 -7.34 6.46
N TRP A 499 -9.55 -6.52 6.99
CA TRP A 499 -8.40 -7.04 7.71
C TRP A 499 -8.26 -6.39 9.08
N TYR A 500 -7.65 -7.17 9.97
CA TYR A 500 -7.27 -6.74 11.30
C TYR A 500 -5.74 -6.79 11.42
N GLY A 501 -5.14 -5.65 11.75
CA GLY A 501 -3.72 -5.52 12.07
C GLY A 501 -3.51 -5.22 13.54
N VAL A 502 -2.48 -5.81 14.15
CA VAL A 502 -2.04 -5.47 15.51
C VAL A 502 -0.88 -4.48 15.41
N ARG A 503 -1.07 -3.28 15.96
CA ARG A 503 0.01 -2.28 16.07
C ARG A 503 0.87 -2.63 17.28
N PRO A 504 2.20 -2.80 17.11
CA PRO A 504 3.07 -3.07 18.24
C PRO A 504 3.40 -1.76 18.95
N LEU A 505 2.58 -1.30 19.91
CA LEU A 505 2.90 -0.08 20.64
C LEU A 505 4.01 -0.36 21.66
N ALA A 506 5.08 0.42 21.63
CA ALA A 506 6.21 0.24 22.52
C ALA A 506 5.87 0.67 23.95
N VAL A 507 6.25 -0.17 24.90
CA VAL A 507 6.33 0.13 26.32
C VAL A 507 7.80 -0.02 26.69
N ASP A 508 8.42 1.04 27.22
CA ASP A 508 9.79 0.93 27.73
C ASP A 508 9.77 0.11 29.03
N PRO A 509 10.39 -1.09 29.07
CA PRO A 509 10.38 -1.93 30.27
C PRO A 509 11.17 -1.31 31.43
N ASN A 510 12.05 -0.34 31.14
CA ASN A 510 12.85 0.38 32.12
C ASN A 510 12.17 1.67 32.64
N ALA A 511 11.03 2.05 32.07
CA ALA A 511 10.27 3.21 32.52
C ALA A 511 9.33 2.88 33.69
N ALA A 512 8.93 3.90 34.46
CA ALA A 512 7.96 3.75 35.54
C ALA A 512 6.54 3.44 35.01
N ASP A 513 5.76 2.63 35.75
CA ASP A 513 4.47 2.01 35.37
C ASP A 513 3.34 2.98 34.91
N SER A 514 3.59 4.29 34.86
CA SER A 514 2.62 5.34 34.46
C SER A 514 2.84 5.90 33.05
N THR A 515 3.80 5.38 32.27
CA THR A 515 4.06 5.88 30.91
C THR A 515 3.08 5.29 29.89
N SER A 516 2.33 6.16 29.21
CA SER A 516 1.47 5.77 28.09
C SER A 516 2.29 5.16 26.96
N ALA A 517 1.83 4.04 26.39
CA ALA A 517 2.51 3.37 25.27
C ALA A 517 2.79 4.35 24.12
N SER A 518 4.05 4.41 23.67
CA SER A 518 4.50 5.34 22.64
C SER A 518 4.27 4.76 21.24
N ARG A 519 4.06 5.65 20.27
CA ARG A 519 4.05 5.29 18.83
C ARG A 519 5.43 5.39 18.19
N ASP A 520 6.42 5.86 18.92
CA ASP A 520 7.81 5.89 18.47
C ASP A 520 8.46 4.55 18.78
N HIS A 521 9.56 4.24 18.09
CA HIS A 521 10.26 2.98 18.31
C HIS A 521 11.16 3.08 19.53
N VAL A 522 11.39 1.92 20.15
CA VAL A 522 12.34 1.77 21.25
C VAL A 522 13.26 0.61 20.88
N VAL A 523 14.56 0.89 20.89
CA VAL A 523 15.63 -0.11 20.74
C VAL A 523 16.20 -0.41 22.12
N SER A 524 15.89 -1.60 22.63
CA SER A 524 16.35 -2.06 23.94
C SER A 524 17.46 -3.11 23.79
N TYR A 525 18.37 -3.17 24.75
CA TYR A 525 19.44 -4.16 24.82
C TYR A 525 19.37 -4.87 26.15
N ASN A 526 19.33 -6.21 26.15
CA ASN A 526 19.39 -7.00 27.36
C ASN A 526 20.86 -7.40 27.63
N PRO A 527 21.46 -6.94 28.74
CA PRO A 527 22.85 -7.22 29.05
C PRO A 527 23.11 -8.65 29.52
N GLU A 528 22.10 -9.38 29.99
CA GLU A 528 22.24 -10.74 30.49
C GLU A 528 22.45 -11.74 29.34
N ASN A 529 21.69 -11.58 28.26
CA ASN A 529 21.74 -12.47 27.11
C ASN A 529 22.36 -11.83 25.84
N ALA A 530 22.76 -10.56 25.91
CA ALA A 530 23.35 -9.79 24.82
C ALA A 530 22.47 -9.66 23.56
N VAL A 531 21.13 -9.77 23.69
CA VAL A 531 20.17 -9.60 22.60
C VAL A 531 19.66 -8.16 22.54
N THR A 532 19.50 -7.63 21.32
CA THR A 532 18.86 -6.34 21.05
C THR A 532 17.44 -6.56 20.55
N PHE A 533 16.49 -5.73 20.96
CA PHE A 533 15.08 -5.83 20.58
C PHE A 533 14.60 -4.50 20.03
N VAL A 534 13.82 -4.55 18.95
CA VAL A 534 13.13 -3.39 18.41
C VAL A 534 11.64 -3.57 18.63
N SER A 535 11.03 -2.59 19.29
CA SER A 535 9.59 -2.52 19.54
C SER A 535 9.05 -1.16 19.12
N GLY A 536 7.74 -1.07 18.83
CA GLY A 536 7.17 0.22 18.42
C GLY A 536 7.36 0.54 16.95
N GLY A 537 7.28 1.83 16.68
CA GLY A 537 7.57 2.43 15.38
C GLY A 537 6.42 2.43 14.38
N LYS A 538 6.68 3.06 13.24
CA LYS A 538 5.73 3.27 12.15
C LYS A 538 6.33 2.77 10.85
N TRP A 539 5.47 2.46 9.87
CA TRP A 539 5.93 2.13 8.52
C TRP A 539 6.82 3.25 7.97
N THR A 540 6.40 4.51 8.13
CA THR A 540 7.15 5.69 7.65
C THR A 540 8.59 5.76 8.19
N THR A 541 8.89 5.23 9.37
CA THR A 541 10.21 5.35 10.03
C THR A 541 11.03 4.06 9.98
N TRP A 542 10.70 3.11 9.08
CA TRP A 542 11.37 1.81 9.02
C TRP A 542 12.89 1.89 8.88
N ARG A 543 13.41 2.87 8.13
CA ARG A 543 14.84 3.03 7.85
C ARG A 543 15.59 3.63 9.03
N GLU A 544 15.02 4.66 9.66
CA GLU A 544 15.51 5.22 10.92
C GLU A 544 15.54 4.16 12.03
N MET A 545 14.47 3.36 12.17
CA MET A 545 14.44 2.23 13.09
C MET A 545 15.57 1.23 12.84
N ALA A 546 15.87 0.96 11.57
CA ALA A 546 16.95 0.07 11.19
C ALA A 546 18.32 0.65 11.55
N GLU A 547 18.54 1.92 11.22
CA GLU A 547 19.77 2.65 11.53
C GLU A 547 20.05 2.67 13.03
N ASP A 548 19.06 3.03 13.85
CA ASP A 548 19.18 3.05 15.31
C ASP A 548 19.45 1.66 15.90
N ALA A 549 18.80 0.63 15.35
CA ALA A 549 18.97 -0.74 15.82
C ALA A 549 20.39 -1.27 15.54
N VAL A 550 20.90 -1.02 14.33
CA VAL A 550 22.27 -1.42 13.96
C VAL A 550 23.30 -0.59 14.74
N ASP A 551 23.10 0.72 14.88
CA ASP A 551 23.96 1.58 15.70
C ASP A 551 24.04 1.09 17.14
N LYS A 552 22.91 0.69 17.73
CA LYS A 552 22.86 0.12 19.08
C LYS A 552 23.67 -1.18 19.18
N VAL A 553 23.60 -2.04 18.17
CA VAL A 553 24.39 -3.29 18.11
C VAL A 553 25.88 -2.98 18.03
N LEU A 554 26.28 -2.04 17.18
CA LEU A 554 27.68 -1.64 16.99
C LEU A 554 28.27 -0.98 18.24
N GLN A 555 27.49 -0.21 19.00
CA GLN A 555 27.90 0.35 20.29
C GLN A 555 28.24 -0.72 21.34
N LYS A 556 27.79 -1.97 21.16
CA LYS A 556 28.04 -3.09 22.09
C LYS A 556 29.16 -4.01 21.62
N ASP A 557 29.79 -3.73 20.49
CA ASP A 557 30.86 -4.55 19.93
C ASP A 557 31.81 -3.71 19.07
N GLU A 558 32.93 -3.28 19.68
CA GLU A 558 33.93 -2.44 19.00
C GLU A 558 34.54 -3.13 17.77
N LYS A 559 34.65 -4.47 17.75
CA LYS A 559 35.18 -5.19 16.58
C LYS A 559 34.22 -5.13 15.41
N LEU A 560 32.91 -5.25 15.66
CA LEU A 560 31.90 -5.06 14.62
C LEU A 560 31.84 -3.62 14.15
N LYS A 561 32.00 -2.66 15.06
CA LYS A 561 32.03 -1.23 14.75
C LYS A 561 33.22 -0.82 13.88
N GLU A 562 34.40 -1.37 14.12
CA GLU A 562 35.58 -1.17 13.26
C GLU A 562 35.37 -1.73 11.85
N LYS A 563 34.60 -2.81 11.72
CA LYS A 563 34.25 -3.42 10.43
C LYS A 563 33.16 -2.64 9.69
N ALA A 564 32.19 -2.08 10.41
CA ALA A 564 31.01 -1.45 9.83
C ALA A 564 31.28 -0.02 9.35
N GLY A 565 30.88 0.28 8.11
CA GLY A 565 30.80 1.66 7.62
C GLY A 565 29.58 2.43 8.16
N PRO A 566 29.45 3.72 7.81
CA PRO A 566 28.24 4.49 8.10
C PRO A 566 27.06 3.96 7.29
N SER A 567 25.84 4.14 7.82
CA SER A 567 24.58 3.83 7.13
C SER A 567 24.55 4.42 5.71
N GLN A 568 24.23 3.59 4.72
CA GLN A 568 24.09 4.01 3.31
C GLN A 568 22.62 4.01 2.85
N THR A 569 21.69 3.73 3.75
CA THR A 569 20.29 3.45 3.41
C THR A 569 19.58 4.65 2.78
N LEU A 570 19.89 5.89 3.19
CA LEU A 570 19.35 7.12 2.58
C LEU A 570 19.70 7.29 1.10
N GLN A 571 20.78 6.66 0.63
CA GLN A 571 21.27 6.75 -0.74
C GLN A 571 21.06 5.44 -1.52
N THR A 572 20.43 4.46 -0.90
CA THR A 572 20.17 3.15 -1.47
C THR A 572 18.74 3.10 -2.00
N PRO A 573 18.53 3.14 -3.33
CA PRO A 573 17.22 2.90 -3.91
C PRO A 573 16.85 1.42 -3.73
N LEU A 574 15.55 1.16 -3.55
CA LEU A 574 15.07 -0.22 -3.49
C LEU A 574 14.98 -0.82 -4.89
N ILE A 575 15.04 -2.14 -4.97
CA ILE A 575 14.86 -2.90 -6.21
C ILE A 575 13.61 -2.43 -6.99
N GLY A 576 13.75 -2.28 -8.31
CA GLY A 576 12.72 -1.72 -9.20
C GLY A 576 12.68 -0.18 -9.30
N ALA A 577 13.41 0.58 -8.47
CA ALA A 577 13.51 2.03 -8.65
C ALA A 577 14.44 2.44 -9.82
N GLY A 578 15.27 1.50 -10.31
CA GLY A 578 16.37 1.77 -11.23
C GLY A 578 17.63 2.26 -10.51
N ARG A 579 18.78 2.28 -11.22
CA ARG A 579 20.04 2.78 -10.65
C ARG A 579 20.02 4.30 -10.50
N ASN A 580 20.53 4.76 -9.36
CA ASN A 580 20.63 6.14 -8.89
C ASN A 580 20.65 7.22 -9.99
N GLY A 581 19.75 8.19 -9.82
CA GLY A 581 19.80 9.51 -10.43
C GLY A 581 18.77 9.71 -11.52
N ASP A 582 18.19 10.90 -11.54
CA ASP A 582 17.29 11.45 -12.58
C ASP A 582 17.87 11.44 -14.03
N PHE A 583 18.98 10.75 -14.28
CA PHE A 583 19.76 10.81 -15.52
C PHE A 583 20.35 9.45 -15.98
N ALA A 584 19.82 8.32 -15.51
CA ALA A 584 20.07 7.05 -16.19
C ALA A 584 19.10 6.87 -17.37
N PRO A 585 19.57 6.64 -18.61
CA PRO A 585 18.71 6.34 -19.77
C PRO A 585 17.82 5.08 -19.61
N THR A 586 18.04 4.32 -18.53
CA THR A 586 17.43 3.02 -18.22
C THR A 586 16.67 2.98 -16.88
N GLY A 587 16.55 4.10 -16.15
CA GLY A 587 15.89 4.18 -14.83
C GLY A 587 14.36 4.30 -14.87
N TYR A 588 13.72 4.26 -13.71
CA TYR A 588 12.28 4.54 -13.59
C TYR A 588 11.96 5.94 -14.08
N THR A 589 10.91 6.08 -14.88
CA THR A 589 10.38 7.39 -15.30
C THR A 589 8.86 7.39 -15.23
N ARG A 590 8.25 8.57 -15.08
CA ARG A 590 6.79 8.71 -15.11
C ARG A 590 6.15 8.23 -16.43
N SER A 591 6.92 8.16 -17.51
CA SER A 591 6.47 7.67 -18.82
C SER A 591 6.76 6.18 -19.04
N LEU A 592 7.38 5.49 -18.07
CA LEU A 592 7.68 4.06 -18.16
C LEU A 592 6.43 3.19 -18.40
N PRO A 593 5.25 3.43 -17.77
CA PRO A 593 4.04 2.69 -18.09
C PRO A 593 3.66 2.79 -19.57
N SER A 594 3.73 3.99 -20.15
CA SER A 594 3.44 4.20 -21.58
C SER A 594 4.48 3.52 -22.48
N LYS A 595 5.76 3.49 -22.07
CA LYS A 595 6.81 2.77 -22.79
C LYS A 595 6.54 1.27 -22.81
N ILE A 596 6.26 0.67 -21.66
CA ILE A 596 5.93 -0.75 -21.50
C ILE A 596 4.67 -1.11 -22.28
N SER A 597 3.61 -0.31 -22.17
CA SER A 597 2.37 -0.51 -22.94
C SER A 597 2.63 -0.54 -24.45
N ARG A 598 3.40 0.42 -24.98
CA ARG A 598 3.73 0.47 -26.41
C ARG A 598 4.64 -0.67 -26.86
N GLU A 599 5.64 -1.03 -26.06
CA GLU A 599 6.64 -2.04 -26.42
C GLU A 599 6.05 -3.46 -26.43
N TYR A 600 5.20 -3.77 -25.45
CA TYR A 600 4.61 -5.10 -25.29
C TYR A 600 3.16 -5.20 -25.79
N GLY A 601 2.56 -4.11 -26.24
CA GLY A 601 1.17 -4.07 -26.71
C GLY A 601 0.15 -4.29 -25.60
N LEU A 602 0.45 -3.83 -24.38
CA LEU A 602 -0.39 -4.03 -23.20
C LEU A 602 -1.43 -2.90 -23.06
N ASP A 603 -2.56 -3.24 -22.45
CA ASP A 603 -3.51 -2.25 -21.96
C ASP A 603 -2.79 -1.26 -21.01
N PRO A 604 -3.03 0.07 -21.13
CA PRO A 604 -2.42 1.06 -20.24
C PRO A 604 -2.58 0.74 -18.76
N GLU A 605 -3.71 0.21 -18.32
CA GLU A 605 -3.97 -0.13 -16.91
C GLU A 605 -3.04 -1.27 -16.42
N VAL A 606 -2.79 -2.27 -17.26
CA VAL A 606 -1.85 -3.36 -16.96
C VAL A 606 -0.43 -2.83 -16.87
N ALA A 607 -0.03 -1.99 -17.82
CA ALA A 607 1.30 -1.42 -17.81
C ALA A 607 1.52 -0.52 -16.59
N HIS A 608 0.50 0.25 -16.19
CA HIS A 608 0.53 1.03 -14.95
C HIS A 608 0.64 0.14 -13.72
N HIS A 609 -0.14 -0.95 -13.63
CA HIS A 609 -0.05 -1.91 -12.53
C HIS A 609 1.35 -2.53 -12.41
N LEU A 610 1.89 -3.05 -13.52
CA LEU A 610 3.21 -3.69 -13.52
C LEU A 610 4.31 -2.71 -13.11
N VAL A 611 4.31 -1.49 -13.65
CA VAL A 611 5.31 -0.48 -13.30
C VAL A 611 5.15 0.01 -11.86
N ASN A 612 3.92 0.17 -11.36
CA ASN A 612 3.68 0.55 -9.95
C ASN A 612 3.90 -0.59 -8.95
N THR A 613 4.23 -1.79 -9.44
CA THR A 613 4.46 -2.98 -8.61
C THR A 613 5.92 -3.43 -8.67
N TYR A 614 6.51 -3.42 -9.86
CA TYR A 614 7.85 -3.94 -10.14
C TYR A 614 8.83 -2.87 -10.64
N GLY A 615 8.33 -1.67 -10.97
CA GLY A 615 9.15 -0.57 -11.47
C GLY A 615 9.90 -0.94 -12.75
N THR A 616 11.21 -0.74 -12.76
CA THR A 616 12.11 -1.09 -13.87
C THR A 616 12.14 -2.59 -14.18
N ARG A 617 11.74 -3.46 -13.24
CA ARG A 617 11.65 -4.91 -13.45
C ARG A 617 10.35 -5.38 -14.11
N ALA A 618 9.45 -4.48 -14.50
CA ALA A 618 8.23 -4.84 -15.22
C ALA A 618 8.52 -5.66 -16.49
N SER A 619 9.63 -5.37 -17.19
CA SER A 619 10.07 -6.14 -18.35
C SER A 619 10.49 -7.57 -17.99
N ASP A 620 11.16 -7.78 -16.85
CA ASP A 620 11.56 -9.11 -16.37
C ASP A 620 10.32 -9.98 -16.12
N VAL A 621 9.27 -9.40 -15.54
CA VAL A 621 7.99 -10.08 -15.30
C VAL A 621 7.34 -10.49 -16.62
N LEU A 622 7.34 -9.60 -17.61
CA LEU A 622 6.76 -9.88 -18.93
C LEU A 622 7.55 -10.95 -19.69
N ALA A 623 8.86 -11.04 -19.46
CA ALA A 623 9.71 -12.08 -20.04
C ALA A 623 9.39 -13.50 -19.53
N CYS A 624 8.72 -13.63 -18.38
CA CYS A 624 8.24 -14.91 -17.86
C CYS A 624 6.98 -15.44 -18.58
N ALA A 625 6.38 -14.66 -19.49
CA ALA A 625 5.22 -15.12 -20.27
C ALA A 625 5.63 -16.21 -21.28
N PRO A 626 4.79 -17.25 -21.50
CA PRO A 626 5.10 -18.32 -22.45
C PRO A 626 5.20 -17.78 -23.88
N ALA A 627 6.18 -18.29 -24.64
CA ALA A 627 6.52 -17.80 -25.99
C ALA A 627 5.38 -17.95 -27.03
N ASP A 628 4.40 -18.83 -26.78
CA ASP A 628 3.50 -19.36 -27.81
C ASP A 628 1.99 -19.21 -27.52
N SER A 629 1.57 -18.09 -26.92
CA SER A 629 0.13 -17.77 -26.82
C SER A 629 -0.12 -16.27 -26.95
N LYS A 630 -1.41 -15.86 -27.03
CA LYS A 630 -1.84 -14.46 -26.93
C LYS A 630 -1.13 -13.83 -25.73
N LYS A 631 -0.08 -13.02 -25.98
CA LYS A 631 1.15 -12.88 -25.16
C LYS A 631 1.00 -12.69 -23.63
N PHE A 632 -0.14 -12.27 -23.10
CA PHE A 632 -0.32 -11.92 -21.68
C PHE A 632 -1.74 -12.24 -21.19
N SER A 633 -1.94 -13.43 -20.61
CA SER A 633 -3.21 -13.84 -20.00
C SER A 633 -3.44 -13.15 -18.65
N ARG A 634 -4.69 -12.73 -18.38
CA ARG A 634 -5.08 -12.20 -17.06
C ARG A 634 -5.16 -13.33 -16.04
N LEU A 635 -4.75 -13.05 -14.80
CA LEU A 635 -4.77 -14.03 -13.70
C LEU A 635 -6.18 -14.34 -13.21
N SER A 636 -7.06 -13.34 -13.22
CA SER A 636 -8.46 -13.48 -12.83
C SER A 636 -9.35 -13.02 -13.98
N PRO A 637 -10.47 -13.73 -14.24
CA PRO A 637 -11.46 -13.30 -15.23
C PRO A 637 -12.27 -12.07 -14.77
N VAL A 638 -12.08 -11.62 -13.52
CA VAL A 638 -12.76 -10.44 -12.99
C VAL A 638 -12.40 -9.20 -13.81
N GLU A 639 -13.45 -8.56 -14.33
CA GLU A 639 -13.36 -7.36 -15.15
C GLU A 639 -12.64 -6.24 -14.37
N GLY A 640 -11.53 -5.75 -14.91
CA GLY A 640 -10.74 -4.68 -14.29
C GLY A 640 -9.58 -5.13 -13.38
N ALA A 641 -9.35 -6.43 -13.16
CA ALA A 641 -8.16 -6.90 -12.45
C ALA A 641 -6.90 -6.81 -13.36
N PRO A 642 -5.91 -5.93 -13.07
CA PRO A 642 -4.76 -5.71 -13.95
C PRO A 642 -3.75 -6.87 -14.00
N MET A 643 -3.87 -7.84 -13.09
CA MET A 643 -2.86 -8.86 -12.85
C MET A 643 -2.75 -9.89 -13.98
N LEU A 644 -1.52 -10.31 -14.29
CA LEU A 644 -1.19 -11.29 -15.31
C LEU A 644 -0.74 -12.62 -14.72
N GLU A 645 -0.92 -13.70 -15.48
CA GLU A 645 -0.38 -15.03 -15.10
C GLU A 645 1.15 -15.03 -15.01
N CYS A 646 1.85 -14.24 -15.82
CA CYS A 646 3.32 -14.17 -15.77
C CYS A 646 3.85 -13.54 -14.46
N GLU A 647 3.03 -12.77 -13.73
CA GLU A 647 3.38 -12.30 -12.37
C GLU A 647 3.50 -13.47 -11.39
N VAL A 648 2.66 -14.51 -11.52
CA VAL A 648 2.74 -15.73 -10.71
C VAL A 648 4.05 -16.46 -10.98
N VAL A 649 4.40 -16.62 -12.26
CA VAL A 649 5.63 -17.29 -12.70
C VAL A 649 6.85 -16.54 -12.18
N TYR A 650 6.88 -15.22 -12.38
CA TYR A 650 7.95 -14.38 -11.88
C TYR A 650 8.09 -14.45 -10.36
N ALA A 651 6.99 -14.36 -9.61
CA ALA A 651 7.01 -14.43 -8.16
C ALA A 651 7.51 -15.78 -7.64
N ALA A 652 7.13 -16.88 -8.30
CA ALA A 652 7.61 -18.22 -7.99
C ALA A 652 9.12 -18.37 -8.22
N GLN A 653 9.66 -17.76 -9.27
CA GLN A 653 11.06 -17.88 -9.66
C GLN A 653 11.99 -16.90 -8.94
N HIS A 654 11.50 -15.71 -8.60
CA HIS A 654 12.35 -14.58 -8.20
C HIS A 654 11.96 -13.93 -6.87
N GLU A 655 10.79 -14.25 -6.29
CA GLU A 655 10.28 -13.57 -5.10
C GLU A 655 10.03 -14.51 -3.91
N HIS A 656 10.69 -15.67 -3.91
CA HIS A 656 10.73 -16.65 -2.81
C HIS A 656 9.34 -17.13 -2.35
N VAL A 657 8.37 -17.19 -3.26
CA VAL A 657 7.03 -17.69 -2.96
C VAL A 657 7.08 -19.17 -2.55
N CYS A 658 6.43 -19.49 -1.44
CA CYS A 658 6.29 -20.85 -0.91
C CYS A 658 4.83 -21.32 -0.84
N SER A 659 3.86 -20.39 -0.83
CA SER A 659 2.42 -20.69 -0.80
C SER A 659 1.63 -19.78 -1.76
N PRO A 660 0.48 -20.22 -2.32
CA PRO A 660 -0.35 -19.38 -3.19
C PRO A 660 -0.82 -18.09 -2.53
N ILE A 661 -0.98 -18.09 -1.20
CA ILE A 661 -1.40 -16.91 -0.44
C ILE A 661 -0.34 -15.81 -0.46
N ASP A 662 0.95 -16.14 -0.65
CA ASP A 662 2.04 -15.15 -0.83
C ASP A 662 1.75 -14.28 -2.04
N ILE A 663 1.23 -14.89 -3.11
CA ILE A 663 0.89 -14.21 -4.35
C ILE A 663 -0.40 -13.43 -4.19
N LEU A 664 -1.47 -14.10 -3.75
CA LEU A 664 -2.82 -13.50 -3.69
C LEU A 664 -2.91 -12.37 -2.66
N ALA A 665 -2.27 -12.51 -1.50
CA ALA A 665 -2.32 -11.51 -0.44
C ALA A 665 -1.19 -10.48 -0.55
N ARG A 666 0.05 -10.85 -0.90
CA ARG A 666 1.20 -9.95 -0.73
C ARG A 666 1.82 -9.45 -2.02
N ARG A 667 2.00 -10.31 -3.04
CA ARG A 667 2.55 -9.88 -4.34
C ARG A 667 1.53 -9.06 -5.13
N THR A 668 0.30 -9.58 -5.27
CA THR A 668 -0.78 -8.94 -6.03
C THR A 668 -1.72 -8.11 -5.15
N ARG A 669 -1.91 -8.52 -3.88
CA ARG A 669 -2.90 -8.00 -2.93
C ARG A 669 -4.35 -8.17 -3.38
N LEU A 670 -4.61 -9.05 -4.35
CA LEU A 670 -5.96 -9.38 -4.80
C LEU A 670 -6.86 -9.79 -3.63
N ALA A 671 -6.35 -10.59 -2.70
CA ALA A 671 -7.11 -11.01 -1.50
C ALA A 671 -7.62 -9.83 -0.67
N PHE A 672 -6.87 -8.72 -0.61
CA PHE A 672 -7.27 -7.54 0.14
C PHE A 672 -8.23 -6.64 -0.61
N VAL A 673 -8.23 -6.71 -1.95
CA VAL A 673 -9.03 -5.87 -2.82
C VAL A 673 -10.36 -6.51 -3.12
N ASP A 674 -10.34 -7.81 -3.46
CA ASP A 674 -11.47 -8.64 -3.86
C ASP A 674 -11.23 -10.12 -3.49
N SER A 675 -11.88 -10.55 -2.41
CA SER A 675 -11.80 -11.92 -1.89
C SER A 675 -12.41 -12.94 -2.85
N GLU A 676 -13.51 -12.62 -3.52
CA GLU A 676 -14.15 -13.50 -4.49
C GLU A 676 -13.26 -13.65 -5.73
N ALA A 677 -12.69 -12.55 -6.22
CA ALA A 677 -11.70 -12.59 -7.29
C ALA A 677 -10.47 -13.43 -6.91
N ALA A 678 -10.01 -13.33 -5.66
CA ALA A 678 -8.90 -14.14 -5.15
C ALA A 678 -9.26 -15.63 -5.07
N HIS A 679 -10.47 -15.97 -4.60
CA HIS A 679 -10.96 -17.35 -4.58
C HIS A 679 -11.04 -17.95 -5.99
N ASN A 680 -11.51 -17.16 -6.97
CA ASN A 680 -11.62 -17.59 -8.37
C ASN A 680 -10.23 -17.73 -9.03
N ALA A 681 -9.27 -16.89 -8.66
CA ALA A 681 -7.89 -16.97 -9.15
C ALA A 681 -7.08 -18.10 -8.48
N ALA A 682 -7.42 -18.50 -7.25
CA ALA A 682 -6.63 -19.44 -6.46
C ALA A 682 -6.33 -20.78 -7.17
N PRO A 683 -7.29 -21.47 -7.82
CA PRO A 683 -7.00 -22.70 -8.55
C PRO A 683 -5.93 -22.52 -9.63
N ARG A 684 -5.99 -21.40 -10.38
CA ARG A 684 -5.03 -21.11 -11.45
C ARG A 684 -3.66 -20.75 -10.90
N VAL A 685 -3.60 -19.99 -9.80
CA VAL A 685 -2.33 -19.71 -9.10
C VAL A 685 -1.68 -21.01 -8.62
N ILE A 686 -2.45 -21.93 -8.04
CA ILE A 686 -1.95 -23.22 -7.53
C ILE A 686 -1.47 -24.11 -8.66
N GLU A 687 -2.14 -24.11 -9.80
CA GLU A 687 -1.71 -24.84 -10.99
C GLU A 687 -0.33 -24.34 -11.44
N LEU A 688 -0.20 -23.04 -11.72
CA LEU A 688 1.05 -22.41 -12.18
C LEU A 688 2.20 -22.58 -11.17
N LEU A 689 1.94 -22.29 -9.90
CA LEU A 689 2.94 -22.44 -8.84
C LEU A 689 3.31 -23.91 -8.62
N GLY A 690 2.32 -24.80 -8.65
CA GLY A 690 2.51 -26.23 -8.49
C GLY A 690 3.26 -26.88 -9.65
N ASP A 691 3.14 -26.35 -10.87
CA ASP A 691 3.94 -26.80 -12.01
C ASP A 691 5.40 -26.39 -11.85
N ILE A 692 5.66 -25.14 -11.46
CA ILE A 692 7.03 -24.62 -11.25
C ILE A 692 7.73 -25.32 -10.08
N ARG A 693 7.00 -25.59 -8.99
CA ARG A 693 7.51 -26.23 -7.77
C ARG A 693 7.37 -27.75 -7.78
N ASN A 694 6.88 -28.35 -8.87
CA ASN A 694 6.65 -29.80 -8.99
C ASN A 694 5.79 -30.39 -7.85
N TRP A 695 4.72 -29.70 -7.45
CA TRP A 695 3.84 -30.14 -6.38
C TRP A 695 2.96 -31.33 -6.78
N SER A 696 2.92 -32.33 -5.89
CA SER A 696 2.01 -33.47 -6.03
C SER A 696 0.54 -33.04 -5.98
N PRO A 697 -0.39 -33.82 -6.57
CA PRO A 697 -1.82 -33.53 -6.48
C PRO A 697 -2.31 -33.37 -5.03
N ALA A 698 -1.77 -34.15 -4.10
CA ALA A 698 -2.08 -34.04 -2.67
C ALA A 698 -1.59 -32.73 -2.05
N ARG A 699 -0.42 -32.20 -2.45
CA ARG A 699 0.03 -30.88 -2.01
C ARG A 699 -0.85 -29.78 -2.60
N ARG A 700 -1.18 -29.84 -3.89
CA ARG A 700 -2.07 -28.86 -4.54
C ARG A 700 -3.44 -28.78 -3.86
N ALA A 701 -4.01 -29.93 -3.48
CA ALA A 701 -5.28 -29.99 -2.74
C ALA A 701 -5.18 -29.35 -1.34
N ARG A 702 -4.09 -29.62 -0.60
CA ARG A 702 -3.84 -29.00 0.72
C ARG A 702 -3.69 -27.48 0.61
N GLU A 703 -2.93 -27.00 -0.37
CA GLU A 703 -2.76 -25.57 -0.62
C GLU A 703 -4.07 -24.89 -1.03
N LEU A 704 -4.90 -25.56 -1.83
CA LEU A 704 -6.22 -25.03 -2.19
C LEU A 704 -7.13 -24.90 -0.97
N GLN A 705 -7.13 -25.90 -0.09
CA GLN A 705 -7.90 -25.85 1.15
C GLN A 705 -7.40 -24.74 2.07
N ALA A 706 -6.09 -24.69 2.35
CA ALA A 706 -5.50 -23.67 3.22
C ALA A 706 -5.73 -22.24 2.67
N CYS A 707 -5.64 -22.07 1.34
CA CYS A 707 -5.94 -20.81 0.69
C CYS A 707 -7.41 -20.42 0.85
N ARG A 708 -8.35 -21.37 0.74
CA ARG A 708 -9.80 -21.12 0.93
C ARG A 708 -10.20 -20.84 2.37
N GLU A 709 -9.44 -21.34 3.34
CA GLU A 709 -9.67 -21.05 4.76
C GLU A 709 -9.11 -19.67 5.15
N THR A 710 -8.10 -19.18 4.42
CA THR A 710 -7.46 -17.88 4.69
C THR A 710 -8.17 -16.72 4.02
N LEU A 711 -8.67 -16.93 2.80
CA LEU A 711 -9.54 -16.00 2.08
C LEU A 711 -10.93 -15.99 2.71
#